data_AF-A0A3P6C9V1-F1
#
_entry.id   AF-A0A3P6C9V1-F1
#
_cell.length_a   1.000
_cell.length_b   1.000
_cell.length_c   1.000
_cell.angle_alpha   90.00
_cell.angle_beta   90.00
_cell.angle_gamma   90.00
#
_symmetry.space_group_name_H-M   'P 1'
#
loop_
_entity.id
_entity.type
_entity.pdbx_description
1 polymer ?
#
loop_
_entity_poly.entity_id
_entity_poly.type
_entity_poly.pdbx_seq_one_letter_code
_entity_poly.pdbx_strand_id
1 'polypeptide(L)'
;MTTVYGTGAYDFKRHRVAEYPLESTTLPNSSITLSEIQHDRLTKIAEESWTRTGGGKPFDPEVVKEIYAAELKVAGGGGGRKSVPLQRVMVLEVSQYLENYLWPNFDPEAASFEHVMSMILMINEKFRENVAAWICFHDREDLFKKFLQKVLRLKEGRELTIAEKTNYLVFMINAFQSLEDGVVNETVLSLAGLQSWHSLSYGRFQMELCLQPDLIKKWKRSSKKWAAEAMSKGEQFDPSSSPEANFVQGLIEEFVEVLDHGVFAEEVDDTAVSQLVDDSSVLYCERFMEFLIDMLNQLPTRRYLRPLVADIAVVAKCRLSFLYKHEKGKLFAQLVDLLQFYEKFEIKDHDGTQLTDDEALQFHYDRFMAFQLRAFKKIPKLRDVSLANIGSVHKSSDFRRRLSALSLEDLRDVVCSKVSFVNADGAEVLDPRPPFRITLPKTLKGNANALSGNKISEVDPAENVDMVDVSPKEKLIVEAYTPPDPGPYPQDQPKQNSVKFTPTQVGAIISGIQPGLTMVVGPPGTGKTDTAVHILNVLYHNCPSQRTLIITHSNQALNDLFEKIMERDVPARYLLRLGQGEQELATDLDFSRQGRVNAMLVRRLELLSEVERLARSLQLPEDVGYTCETAGYFWLLHVYSRWELFLAACAGNENNPSFVQDRFPFKEFFSDAPKPVFSGESFEKDMRAAKGCFTHLKTVFQELEECRAFELLKSTADRANYLMTKQAKIVAMTCTHAALKRRDFLKLGFKYDNLLMEESAQILEIETFIPMLLQRQEDGHSRLKRSILIGDHHQLPPVVKNMAFQKYSHMDQSLFTRFVRLGIPYIELNAQGRARPSLAKLYN
;
A
#
# COMPACT_ATOMS: atom_id res chain seq x y z
N MET A 1 13.40 -0.19 -19.78
CA MET A 1 14.00 -0.95 -18.66
C MET A 1 14.80 0.03 -17.84
N THR A 2 14.21 0.53 -16.75
CA THR A 2 14.90 1.43 -15.81
C THR A 2 15.81 0.55 -14.96
N THR A 3 17.11 0.65 -15.18
CA THR A 3 18.14 0.05 -14.32
C THR A 3 18.06 0.70 -12.95
N VAL A 4 17.60 -0.05 -11.95
CA VAL A 4 17.86 0.29 -10.55
C VAL A 4 19.37 0.12 -10.37
N TYR A 5 20.08 1.23 -10.18
CA TYR A 5 21.51 1.19 -9.93
C TYR A 5 21.77 0.43 -8.64
N GLY A 6 22.48 -0.71 -8.72
CA GLY A 6 22.91 -1.49 -7.55
C GLY A 6 22.33 -2.90 -7.45
N THR A 7 21.33 -3.26 -8.24
CA THR A 7 20.83 -4.64 -8.32
C THR A 7 21.12 -5.21 -9.71
N GLY A 8 21.96 -6.25 -9.77
CA GLY A 8 22.16 -7.01 -11.00
C GLY A 8 20.84 -7.65 -11.46
N ALA A 9 20.79 -8.14 -12.70
CA ALA A 9 19.65 -8.92 -13.16
C ALA A 9 19.51 -10.18 -12.27
N TYR A 10 18.51 -10.19 -11.39
CA TYR A 10 18.16 -11.38 -10.63
C TYR A 10 17.66 -12.45 -11.60
N ASP A 11 18.42 -13.53 -11.70
CA ASP A 11 18.06 -14.69 -12.52
C ASP A 11 17.02 -15.53 -11.79
N PHE A 12 15.76 -15.08 -11.81
CA PHE A 12 14.61 -15.83 -11.31
C PHE A 12 14.30 -17.08 -12.17
N LYS A 13 15.09 -17.39 -13.20
CA LYS A 13 14.84 -18.57 -14.06
C LYS A 13 15.02 -19.90 -13.32
N ARG A 14 15.73 -19.94 -12.19
CA ARG A 14 15.81 -21.12 -11.32
C ARG A 14 14.79 -20.97 -10.18
N HIS A 15 13.63 -21.61 -10.37
CA HIS A 15 12.43 -21.60 -9.50
C HIS A 15 12.65 -22.25 -8.11
N ARG A 16 13.75 -21.98 -7.40
CA ARG A 16 14.12 -22.76 -6.20
C ARG A 16 14.01 -22.01 -4.87
N VAL A 17 13.32 -20.86 -4.83
CA VAL A 17 13.17 -20.05 -3.61
C VAL A 17 11.93 -20.42 -2.78
N ALA A 18 11.04 -21.32 -3.22
CA ALA A 18 9.81 -21.60 -2.45
C ALA A 18 9.11 -22.91 -2.78
N GLU A 19 9.83 -23.99 -3.07
CA GLU A 19 9.18 -25.26 -3.37
C GLU A 19 9.82 -26.39 -2.55
N TYR A 20 8.97 -27.15 -1.83
CA TYR A 20 9.14 -28.59 -1.73
C TYR A 20 9.44 -29.08 -3.16
N PRO A 21 10.62 -29.60 -3.47
CA PRO A 21 10.96 -29.88 -4.86
C PRO A 21 9.98 -30.91 -5.41
N LEU A 22 9.20 -30.54 -6.44
CA LEU A 22 8.73 -31.53 -7.40
C LEU A 22 9.96 -31.96 -8.19
N GLU A 23 10.35 -33.23 -8.07
CA GLU A 23 11.48 -33.78 -8.82
C GLU A 23 11.30 -33.53 -10.32
N SER A 24 12.20 -32.76 -10.92
CA SER A 24 12.15 -32.47 -12.35
C SER A 24 12.88 -33.54 -13.14
N THR A 25 12.23 -34.68 -13.36
CA THR A 25 12.42 -35.54 -14.54
C THR A 25 11.16 -36.36 -14.75
N THR A 26 10.54 -36.22 -15.92
CA THR A 26 9.18 -36.65 -16.31
C THR A 26 8.07 -35.77 -15.73
N LEU A 27 7.16 -35.28 -16.58
CA LEU A 27 5.90 -34.69 -16.16
C LEU A 27 5.09 -35.76 -15.42
N PRO A 28 4.80 -35.64 -14.11
CA PRO A 28 3.71 -36.40 -13.53
C PRO A 28 2.50 -35.48 -13.46
N ASN A 29 1.35 -35.97 -13.91
CA ASN A 29 0.07 -35.46 -13.43
C ASN A 29 0.12 -35.46 -11.89
N SER A 30 0.26 -34.31 -11.22
CA SER A 30 0.31 -34.23 -9.75
C SER A 30 -0.82 -33.39 -9.17
N SER A 31 -1.98 -33.37 -9.83
CA SER A 31 -3.24 -33.11 -9.13
C SER A 31 -3.73 -34.45 -8.60
N ILE A 32 -3.66 -34.64 -7.28
CA ILE A 32 -4.33 -35.77 -6.62
C ILE A 32 -5.80 -35.73 -7.02
N THR A 33 -6.32 -36.84 -7.52
CA THR A 33 -7.73 -36.94 -7.90
C THR A 33 -8.60 -37.05 -6.65
N LEU A 34 -9.84 -36.57 -6.73
CA LEU A 34 -10.81 -36.70 -5.63
C LEU A 34 -10.99 -38.16 -5.19
N SER A 35 -10.85 -39.11 -6.13
CA SER A 35 -10.82 -40.55 -5.86
C SER A 35 -9.61 -41.01 -5.07
N GLU A 36 -8.42 -40.46 -5.30
CA GLU A 36 -7.20 -40.80 -4.55
C GLU A 36 -7.28 -40.26 -3.11
N ILE A 37 -7.84 -39.07 -2.91
CA ILE A 37 -8.11 -38.54 -1.56
C ILE A 37 -9.06 -39.47 -0.80
N GLN A 38 -10.19 -39.85 -1.42
CA GLN A 38 -11.20 -40.67 -0.76
C GLN A 38 -10.70 -42.06 -0.32
N HIS A 39 -9.69 -42.62 -0.99
CA HIS A 39 -9.12 -43.92 -0.63
C HIS A 39 -7.90 -43.81 0.29
N ASP A 40 -7.44 -42.60 0.59
CA ASP A 40 -6.25 -42.35 1.39
C ASP A 40 -6.45 -42.76 2.86
N ARG A 41 -5.38 -43.29 3.47
CA ARG A 41 -5.36 -43.65 4.89
C ARG A 41 -5.68 -42.45 5.79
N LEU A 42 -5.14 -41.27 5.50
CA LEU A 42 -5.38 -40.06 6.29
C LEU A 42 -6.83 -39.62 6.21
N THR A 43 -7.48 -39.77 5.06
CA THR A 43 -8.90 -39.45 4.90
C THR A 43 -9.78 -40.39 5.71
N LYS A 44 -9.44 -41.68 5.79
CA LYS A 44 -10.13 -42.61 6.71
C LYS A 44 -9.94 -42.24 8.18
N ILE A 45 -8.71 -41.89 8.57
CA ILE A 45 -8.43 -41.44 9.94
C ILE A 45 -9.24 -40.16 10.25
N ALA A 46 -9.35 -39.24 9.28
CA ALA A 46 -10.15 -38.03 9.40
C ALA A 46 -11.65 -38.30 9.52
N GLU A 47 -12.18 -39.26 8.75
CA GLU A 47 -13.57 -39.76 8.83
C GLU A 47 -13.90 -40.36 10.19
N GLU A 48 -12.96 -41.05 10.82
CA GLU A 48 -13.15 -41.65 12.13
C GLU A 48 -12.96 -40.66 13.30
N SER A 49 -12.21 -39.57 13.09
CA SER A 49 -11.70 -38.75 14.19
C SER A 49 -12.25 -37.31 14.22
N TRP A 50 -12.36 -36.60 13.10
CA TRP A 50 -12.67 -35.15 13.13
C TRP A 50 -13.55 -34.58 12.01
N THR A 51 -13.96 -35.35 11.01
CA THR A 51 -14.91 -34.85 10.00
C THR A 51 -16.36 -35.01 10.47
N ARG A 52 -17.19 -33.99 10.19
CA ARG A 52 -18.54 -33.79 10.76
C ARG A 52 -19.57 -34.89 10.42
N THR A 53 -19.24 -35.84 9.55
CA THR A 53 -20.15 -36.89 9.04
C THR A 53 -20.24 -38.13 9.93
N GLY A 54 -19.30 -38.36 10.84
CA GLY A 54 -19.37 -39.41 11.87
C GLY A 54 -19.17 -38.78 13.24
N GLY A 55 -20.02 -39.08 14.22
CA GLY A 55 -19.84 -38.59 15.60
C GLY A 55 -18.48 -38.98 16.15
N GLY A 56 -17.49 -38.11 15.99
CA GLY A 56 -16.07 -38.40 16.10
C GLY A 56 -15.68 -39.00 17.46
N LYS A 57 -14.68 -39.88 17.44
CA LYS A 57 -14.05 -40.40 18.67
C LYS A 57 -13.49 -39.23 19.50
N PRO A 58 -13.44 -39.36 20.85
CA PRO A 58 -12.79 -38.36 21.69
C PRO A 58 -11.32 -38.19 21.28
N PHE A 59 -10.77 -37.00 21.51
CA PHE A 59 -9.39 -36.67 21.16
C PHE A 59 -8.39 -37.68 21.73
N ASP A 60 -7.54 -38.21 20.85
CA ASP A 60 -6.45 -39.12 21.20
C ASP A 60 -5.10 -38.52 20.75
N PRO A 61 -4.19 -38.19 21.70
CA PRO A 61 -2.88 -37.65 21.37
C PRO A 61 -1.96 -38.65 20.65
N GLU A 62 -2.20 -39.96 20.77
CA GLU A 62 -1.41 -40.96 20.05
C GLU A 62 -1.67 -40.92 18.54
N VAL A 63 -2.87 -40.55 18.11
CA VAL A 63 -3.20 -40.33 16.68
C VAL A 63 -2.31 -39.22 16.10
N VAL A 64 -2.10 -38.13 16.85
CA VAL A 64 -1.23 -37.02 16.42
C VAL A 64 0.22 -37.48 16.29
N LYS A 65 0.72 -38.26 17.26
CA LYS A 65 2.07 -38.83 17.21
C LYS A 65 2.25 -39.80 16.06
N GLU A 66 1.26 -40.66 15.80
CA GLU A 66 1.28 -41.63 14.71
C GLU A 66 1.31 -40.92 13.36
N ILE A 67 0.42 -39.93 13.14
CA ILE A 67 0.40 -39.12 11.91
C ILE A 67 1.75 -38.41 11.73
N TYR A 68 2.29 -37.79 12.79
CA TYR A 68 3.57 -37.10 12.68
C TYR A 68 4.70 -38.06 12.31
N ALA A 69 4.82 -39.18 13.03
CA ALA A 69 5.91 -40.13 12.84
C ALA A 69 5.85 -40.87 11.50
N ALA A 70 4.66 -41.25 11.04
CA ALA A 70 4.47 -42.03 9.83
C ALA A 70 4.39 -41.17 8.55
N GLU A 71 3.83 -39.95 8.65
CA GLU A 71 3.42 -39.18 7.46
C GLU A 71 4.12 -37.83 7.31
N LEU A 72 4.55 -37.21 8.42
CA LEU A 72 5.13 -35.85 8.41
C LEU A 72 6.63 -35.81 8.70
N LYS A 73 7.18 -36.82 9.37
CA LYS A 73 8.61 -36.87 9.72
C LYS A 73 9.47 -37.21 8.52
N VAL A 74 10.52 -36.43 8.30
CA VAL A 74 11.51 -36.67 7.23
C VAL A 74 12.57 -37.68 7.71
N ALA A 75 12.63 -38.86 7.10
CA ALA A 75 13.66 -39.86 7.41
C ALA A 75 15.04 -39.47 6.83
N GLY A 76 16.05 -39.33 7.70
CA GLY A 76 17.43 -39.04 7.30
C GLY A 76 18.07 -40.18 6.49
N GLY A 77 18.89 -39.85 5.49
CA GLY A 77 19.76 -40.85 4.82
C GLY A 77 19.48 -41.17 3.34
N GLY A 78 19.24 -40.16 2.49
CA GLY A 78 19.17 -40.40 1.04
C GLY A 78 19.42 -39.10 0.30
N GLY A 79 20.43 -39.07 -0.57
CA GLY A 79 20.91 -37.87 -1.25
C GLY A 79 19.81 -37.20 -2.08
N GLY A 80 19.29 -36.09 -1.58
CA GLY A 80 18.25 -35.28 -2.19
C GLY A 80 17.77 -34.19 -1.23
N ARG A 81 17.14 -33.13 -1.76
CA ARG A 81 16.58 -32.00 -1.00
C ARG A 81 15.30 -32.47 -0.28
N LYS A 82 15.46 -33.18 0.84
CA LYS A 82 14.36 -33.83 1.58
C LYS A 82 13.58 -32.82 2.42
N SER A 83 12.30 -32.64 2.10
CA SER A 83 11.35 -31.85 2.88
C SER A 83 10.12 -32.70 3.23
N VAL A 84 9.28 -32.21 4.16
CA VAL A 84 8.02 -32.88 4.56
C VAL A 84 7.19 -33.27 3.32
N PRO A 85 6.63 -34.49 3.22
CA PRO A 85 5.86 -34.90 2.05
C PRO A 85 4.64 -34.00 1.80
N LEU A 86 4.75 -33.08 0.84
CA LEU A 86 3.75 -32.05 0.55
C LEU A 86 2.34 -32.62 0.34
N GLN A 87 2.23 -33.73 -0.39
CA GLN A 87 0.96 -34.39 -0.67
C GLN A 87 0.22 -34.81 0.62
N ARG A 88 0.95 -35.24 1.65
CA ARG A 88 0.36 -35.67 2.93
C ARG A 88 -0.17 -34.47 3.71
N VAL A 89 0.58 -33.37 3.71
CA VAL A 89 0.21 -32.09 4.34
C VAL A 89 -1.05 -31.51 3.68
N MET A 90 -1.14 -31.55 2.33
CA MET A 90 -2.32 -31.11 1.59
C MET A 90 -3.57 -31.94 1.93
N VAL A 91 -3.46 -33.27 2.04
CA VAL A 91 -4.60 -34.13 2.42
C VAL A 91 -5.11 -33.79 3.82
N LEU A 92 -4.21 -33.53 4.77
CA LEU A 92 -4.58 -33.09 6.12
C LEU A 92 -5.27 -31.73 6.12
N GLU A 93 -4.80 -30.78 5.30
CA GLU A 93 -5.42 -29.45 5.14
C GLU A 93 -6.86 -29.57 4.60
N VAL A 94 -7.08 -30.33 3.53
CA VAL A 94 -8.41 -30.56 2.94
C VAL A 94 -9.37 -31.18 3.96
N SER A 95 -8.86 -32.02 4.86
CA SER A 95 -9.64 -32.62 5.95
C SER A 95 -9.87 -31.68 7.15
N GLN A 96 -9.35 -30.45 7.11
CA GLN A 96 -9.37 -29.45 8.18
C GLN A 96 -8.76 -29.97 9.50
N TYR A 97 -7.59 -30.62 9.40
CA TYR A 97 -6.90 -31.22 10.55
C TYR A 97 -6.54 -30.19 11.64
N LEU A 98 -6.17 -28.96 11.25
CA LEU A 98 -5.86 -27.89 12.19
C LEU A 98 -7.11 -27.44 12.94
N GLU A 99 -8.16 -27.09 12.21
CA GLU A 99 -9.37 -26.45 12.73
C GLU A 99 -10.25 -27.42 13.51
N ASN A 100 -10.31 -28.69 13.10
CA ASN A 100 -11.23 -29.66 13.69
C ASN A 100 -10.56 -30.61 14.70
N TYR A 101 -9.24 -30.79 14.67
CA TYR A 101 -8.56 -31.77 15.54
C TYR A 101 -7.41 -31.18 16.37
N LEU A 102 -6.46 -30.47 15.77
CA LEU A 102 -5.27 -29.99 16.50
C LEU A 102 -5.59 -28.82 17.43
N TRP A 103 -6.19 -27.74 16.90
CA TRP A 103 -6.39 -26.50 17.65
C TRP A 103 -7.46 -26.59 18.75
N PRO A 104 -8.64 -27.18 18.51
CA PRO A 104 -9.66 -27.34 19.55
C PRO A 104 -9.13 -28.09 20.77
N ASN A 105 -8.27 -29.09 20.54
CA ASN A 105 -7.71 -29.98 21.56
C ASN A 105 -6.31 -29.56 22.03
N PHE A 106 -5.84 -28.35 21.69
CA PHE A 106 -4.56 -27.85 22.18
C PHE A 106 -4.64 -27.49 23.68
N ASP A 107 -3.82 -28.15 24.48
CA ASP A 107 -3.57 -27.84 25.89
C ASP A 107 -2.08 -27.48 26.10
N PRO A 108 -1.75 -26.28 26.58
CA PRO A 108 -0.36 -25.84 26.76
C PRO A 108 0.47 -26.73 27.70
N GLU A 109 -0.14 -27.40 28.67
CA GLU A 109 0.57 -28.27 29.62
C GLU A 109 0.79 -29.67 29.04
N ALA A 110 -0.23 -30.24 28.38
CA ALA A 110 -0.22 -31.61 27.88
C ALA A 110 0.30 -31.76 26.43
N ALA A 111 0.32 -30.69 25.63
CA ALA A 111 0.70 -30.76 24.22
C ALA A 111 2.13 -31.28 24.02
N SER A 112 2.25 -32.36 23.22
CA SER A 112 3.54 -32.94 22.86
C SER A 112 4.26 -32.12 21.78
N PHE A 113 5.53 -32.45 21.56
CA PHE A 113 6.31 -31.90 20.45
C PHE A 113 5.61 -32.13 19.09
N GLU A 114 5.13 -33.35 18.85
CA GLU A 114 4.48 -33.76 17.60
C GLU A 114 3.21 -32.95 17.34
N HIS A 115 2.45 -32.61 18.39
CA HIS A 115 1.25 -31.78 18.30
C HIS A 115 1.59 -30.37 17.85
N VAL A 116 2.54 -29.71 18.53
CA VAL A 116 2.96 -28.33 18.21
C VAL A 116 3.61 -28.27 16.82
N MET A 117 4.47 -29.23 16.48
CA MET A 117 5.10 -29.28 15.16
C MET A 117 4.09 -29.56 14.05
N SER A 118 3.08 -30.41 14.29
CA SER A 118 1.99 -30.62 13.31
C SER A 118 1.20 -29.33 13.07
N MET A 119 0.92 -28.54 14.12
CA MET A 119 0.27 -27.23 13.96
C MET A 119 1.13 -26.27 13.14
N ILE A 120 2.43 -26.19 13.42
CA ILE A 120 3.39 -25.39 12.63
C ILE A 120 3.34 -25.76 11.14
N LEU A 121 3.35 -27.06 10.83
CA LEU A 121 3.28 -27.55 9.45
C LEU A 121 1.97 -27.17 8.76
N MET A 122 0.83 -27.29 9.43
CA MET A 122 -0.48 -26.90 8.86
C MET A 122 -0.58 -25.39 8.64
N ILE A 123 -0.04 -24.58 9.54
CA ILE A 123 -0.01 -23.12 9.39
C ILE A 123 0.85 -22.76 8.17
N ASN A 124 2.07 -23.31 8.06
CA ASN A 124 2.94 -23.08 6.91
C ASN A 124 2.27 -23.48 5.58
N GLU A 125 1.51 -24.57 5.58
CA GLU A 125 0.77 -25.02 4.41
C GLU A 125 -0.35 -24.05 4.01
N LYS A 126 -1.10 -23.52 4.97
CA LYS A 126 -2.13 -22.52 4.70
C LYS A 126 -1.54 -21.26 4.05
N PHE A 127 -0.38 -20.80 4.53
CA PHE A 127 0.34 -19.71 3.87
C PHE A 127 0.76 -20.06 2.44
N ARG A 128 1.25 -21.28 2.21
CA ARG A 128 1.66 -21.76 0.89
C ARG A 128 0.51 -21.82 -0.12
N GLU A 129 -0.69 -22.19 0.33
CA GLU A 129 -1.92 -22.21 -0.47
C GLU A 129 -2.63 -20.84 -0.49
N ASN A 130 -2.06 -19.81 0.16
CA ASN A 130 -2.63 -18.47 0.27
C ASN A 130 -4.04 -18.47 0.89
N VAL A 131 -4.24 -19.34 1.89
CA VAL A 131 -5.45 -19.46 2.70
C VAL A 131 -5.22 -18.75 4.04
N ALA A 132 -6.28 -18.17 4.60
CA ALA A 132 -6.20 -17.43 5.85
C ALA A 132 -5.80 -18.35 7.03
N ALA A 133 -4.53 -18.27 7.44
CA ALA A 133 -3.97 -19.17 8.44
C ALA A 133 -4.37 -18.80 9.88
N TRP A 134 -4.56 -17.51 10.19
CA TRP A 134 -4.73 -17.05 11.57
C TRP A 134 -6.17 -17.02 12.07
N ILE A 135 -7.16 -17.00 11.17
CA ILE A 135 -8.58 -16.79 11.52
C ILE A 135 -9.07 -17.82 12.55
N CYS A 136 -8.64 -19.08 12.46
CA CYS A 136 -9.06 -20.12 13.39
C CYS A 136 -8.62 -19.91 14.85
N PHE A 137 -7.66 -19.01 15.10
CA PHE A 137 -7.15 -18.70 16.44
C PHE A 137 -7.87 -17.53 17.13
N HIS A 138 -8.63 -16.72 16.39
CA HIS A 138 -9.30 -15.51 16.90
C HIS A 138 -10.34 -15.83 17.99
N ASP A 139 -10.94 -17.02 17.97
CA ASP A 139 -11.92 -17.44 18.99
C ASP A 139 -11.29 -17.71 20.37
N ARG A 140 -9.97 -17.94 20.47
CA ARG A 140 -9.28 -18.29 21.72
C ARG A 140 -7.90 -17.60 21.84
N GLU A 141 -7.88 -16.27 21.81
CA GLU A 141 -6.64 -15.46 21.81
C GLU A 141 -5.69 -15.78 22.97
N ASP A 142 -6.21 -15.98 24.20
CA ASP A 142 -5.39 -16.31 25.37
C ASP A 142 -4.61 -17.62 25.22
N LEU A 143 -5.24 -18.63 24.61
CA LEU A 143 -4.60 -19.93 24.37
C LEU A 143 -3.59 -19.83 23.22
N PHE A 144 -3.80 -18.92 22.27
CA PHE A 144 -2.85 -18.69 21.18
C PHE A 144 -1.55 -18.09 21.67
N LYS A 145 -1.63 -17.15 22.62
CA LYS A 145 -0.45 -16.61 23.30
C LYS A 145 0.38 -17.72 23.98
N LYS A 146 -0.29 -18.66 24.65
CA LYS A 146 0.37 -19.83 25.26
C LYS A 146 0.94 -20.79 24.21
N PHE A 147 0.25 -20.98 23.09
CA PHE A 147 0.77 -21.74 21.95
C PHE A 147 2.07 -21.13 21.42
N LEU A 148 2.11 -19.82 21.16
CA LEU A 148 3.34 -19.14 20.72
C LEU A 148 4.47 -19.25 21.74
N GLN A 149 4.18 -19.13 23.04
CA GLN A 149 5.17 -19.39 24.09
C GLN A 149 5.72 -20.82 24.04
N LYS A 150 4.86 -21.82 23.83
CA LYS A 150 5.26 -23.23 23.66
C LYS A 150 6.12 -23.41 22.40
N VAL A 151 5.79 -22.73 21.30
CA VAL A 151 6.57 -22.73 20.06
C VAL A 151 7.97 -22.15 20.31
N LEU A 152 8.09 -21.01 21.00
CA LEU A 152 9.39 -20.39 21.29
C LEU A 152 10.31 -21.30 22.12
N ARG A 153 9.70 -22.14 22.98
CA ARG A 153 10.39 -23.12 23.82
C ARG A 153 10.48 -24.51 23.20
N LEU A 154 10.06 -24.69 21.95
CA LEU A 154 10.00 -26.00 21.29
C LEU A 154 11.37 -26.67 21.15
N LYS A 155 12.44 -25.88 21.18
CA LYS A 155 13.84 -26.32 21.13
C LYS A 155 14.42 -26.71 22.50
N GLU A 156 13.74 -26.40 23.60
CA GLU A 156 14.24 -26.68 24.95
C GLU A 156 14.22 -28.20 25.20
N GLY A 157 15.39 -28.78 25.53
CA GLY A 157 15.52 -30.19 25.91
C GLY A 157 15.53 -31.20 24.74
N ARG A 158 15.57 -30.74 23.48
CA ARG A 158 15.67 -31.60 22.29
C ARG A 158 16.40 -30.91 21.14
N GLU A 159 17.29 -31.62 20.48
CA GLU A 159 17.83 -31.19 19.18
C GLU A 159 16.83 -31.43 18.06
N LEU A 160 16.58 -30.40 17.26
CA LEU A 160 15.77 -30.47 16.06
C LEU A 160 16.59 -30.96 14.86
N THR A 161 15.98 -31.81 14.04
CA THR A 161 16.53 -32.14 12.72
C THR A 161 16.57 -30.91 11.81
N ILE A 162 17.40 -30.89 10.77
CA ILE A 162 17.45 -29.77 9.80
C ILE A 162 16.09 -29.48 9.17
N ALA A 163 15.29 -30.51 8.89
CA ALA A 163 13.92 -30.35 8.37
C ALA A 163 12.98 -29.69 9.39
N GLU A 164 13.05 -30.08 10.68
CA GLU A 164 12.29 -29.45 11.76
C GLU A 164 12.73 -27.99 11.99
N LYS A 165 14.04 -27.71 11.98
CA LYS A 165 14.60 -26.35 12.05
C LYS A 165 14.08 -25.47 10.92
N THR A 166 14.05 -26.00 9.69
CA THR A 166 13.56 -25.28 8.51
C THR A 166 12.07 -24.95 8.63
N ASN A 167 11.23 -25.90 9.05
CA ASN A 167 9.79 -25.65 9.19
C ASN A 167 9.46 -24.68 10.33
N TYR A 168 10.20 -24.78 11.45
CA TYR A 168 10.14 -23.80 12.52
C TYR A 168 10.46 -22.40 12.01
N LEU A 169 11.52 -22.27 11.21
CA LEU A 169 11.95 -21.00 10.65
C LEU A 169 10.93 -20.42 9.66
N VAL A 170 10.35 -21.25 8.79
CA VAL A 170 9.25 -20.84 7.89
C VAL A 170 8.04 -20.35 8.68
N PHE A 171 7.69 -21.00 9.78
CA PHE A 171 6.63 -20.52 10.67
C PHE A 171 6.96 -19.16 11.27
N MET A 172 8.20 -18.95 11.69
CA MET A 172 8.64 -17.64 12.20
C MET A 172 8.58 -16.57 11.11
N ILE A 173 9.02 -16.87 9.88
CA ILE A 173 8.87 -15.96 8.73
C ILE A 173 7.40 -15.56 8.57
N ASN A 174 6.49 -16.53 8.49
CA ASN A 174 5.05 -16.29 8.34
C ASN A 174 4.47 -15.45 9.50
N ALA A 175 4.89 -15.73 10.74
CA ALA A 175 4.44 -15.01 11.92
C ALA A 175 4.91 -13.54 11.89
N PHE A 176 6.16 -13.28 11.53
CA PHE A 176 6.70 -11.94 11.39
C PHE A 176 6.24 -11.19 10.14
N GLN A 177 5.79 -11.89 9.09
CA GLN A 177 5.11 -11.28 7.95
C GLN A 177 3.65 -10.91 8.27
N SER A 178 3.14 -11.33 9.44
CA SER A 178 1.75 -11.15 9.86
C SER A 178 1.60 -10.20 11.06
N LEU A 179 2.48 -9.22 11.21
CA LEU A 179 2.44 -8.25 12.31
C LEU A 179 1.21 -7.34 12.26
N GLU A 180 0.44 -7.31 11.18
CA GLU A 180 -0.87 -6.65 11.13
C GLU A 180 -1.96 -7.38 11.93
N ASP A 181 -1.82 -8.70 12.15
CA ASP A 181 -2.78 -9.47 12.94
C ASP A 181 -2.52 -9.22 14.44
N GLY A 182 -3.55 -8.73 15.14
CA GLY A 182 -3.43 -8.34 16.55
C GLY A 182 -3.00 -9.49 17.46
N VAL A 183 -3.47 -10.71 17.18
CA VAL A 183 -3.22 -11.92 17.98
C VAL A 183 -1.77 -12.39 17.82
N VAL A 184 -1.18 -12.16 16.64
CA VAL A 184 0.22 -12.49 16.33
C VAL A 184 1.18 -11.40 16.82
N ASN A 185 0.85 -10.12 16.56
CA ASN A 185 1.70 -8.97 16.82
C ASN A 185 2.18 -8.92 18.28
N GLU A 186 1.26 -9.08 19.24
CA GLU A 186 1.55 -8.87 20.67
C GLU A 186 2.73 -9.72 21.15
N THR A 187 2.79 -10.98 20.72
CA THR A 187 3.82 -11.93 21.16
C THR A 187 5.04 -11.91 20.23
N VAL A 188 4.85 -11.81 18.92
CA VAL A 188 5.95 -11.91 17.95
C VAL A 188 6.79 -10.64 17.91
N LEU A 189 6.17 -9.46 17.99
CA LEU A 189 6.90 -8.19 17.95
C LEU A 189 7.80 -7.99 19.19
N SER A 190 7.47 -8.62 20.32
CA SER A 190 8.28 -8.54 21.54
C SER A 190 9.68 -9.14 21.34
N LEU A 191 9.81 -10.16 20.49
CA LEU A 191 11.06 -10.83 20.12
C LEU A 191 12.01 -9.93 19.31
N ALA A 192 11.44 -8.94 18.60
CA ALA A 192 12.19 -7.90 17.90
C ALA A 192 12.26 -6.59 18.71
N GLY A 193 12.02 -6.67 20.02
CA GLY A 193 11.98 -5.53 20.92
C GLY A 193 13.35 -5.07 21.40
N LEU A 194 13.35 -4.03 22.23
CA LEU A 194 14.56 -3.46 22.82
C LEU A 194 15.34 -4.48 23.67
N GLN A 195 14.67 -5.50 24.22
CA GLN A 195 15.28 -6.54 25.06
C GLN A 195 16.34 -7.37 24.30
N SER A 196 16.21 -7.49 22.98
CA SER A 196 17.22 -8.11 22.11
C SER A 196 18.61 -7.45 22.20
N TRP A 197 18.70 -6.21 22.68
CA TRP A 197 20.00 -5.54 22.86
C TRP A 197 20.84 -6.10 24.00
N HIS A 198 20.29 -6.96 24.87
CA HIS A 198 21.09 -7.72 25.82
C HIS A 198 22.09 -8.67 25.13
N SER A 199 21.79 -9.09 23.90
CA SER A 199 22.65 -9.90 23.04
C SER A 199 23.74 -9.11 22.30
N LEU A 200 23.69 -7.78 22.33
CA LEU A 200 24.72 -6.97 21.68
C LEU A 200 26.04 -7.05 22.44
N SER A 201 27.13 -7.03 21.71
CA SER A 201 28.43 -6.78 22.29
C SER A 201 28.41 -5.45 23.04
N TYR A 202 29.03 -5.42 24.22
CA TYR A 202 29.00 -4.24 25.11
C TYR A 202 29.40 -2.93 24.40
N GLY A 203 30.42 -2.98 23.53
CA GLY A 203 30.85 -1.81 22.75
C GLY A 203 29.82 -1.36 21.73
N ARG A 204 29.14 -2.30 21.06
CA ARG A 204 28.06 -1.95 20.12
C ARG A 204 26.87 -1.37 20.84
N PHE A 205 26.47 -1.98 21.96
CA PHE A 205 25.40 -1.47 22.82
C PHE A 205 25.64 -0.02 23.25
N GLN A 206 26.85 0.29 23.75
CA GLN A 206 27.23 1.66 24.12
C GLN A 206 27.16 2.62 22.92
N MET A 207 27.67 2.21 21.76
CA MET A 207 27.63 3.02 20.54
C MET A 207 26.21 3.37 20.13
N GLU A 208 25.29 2.40 20.12
CA GLU A 208 23.88 2.64 19.77
C GLU A 208 23.20 3.62 20.75
N LEU A 209 23.49 3.52 22.06
CA LEU A 209 22.99 4.47 23.05
C LEU A 209 23.56 5.88 22.87
N CYS A 210 24.82 6.01 22.45
CA CYS A 210 25.44 7.30 22.17
C CYS A 210 24.88 7.94 20.90
N LEU A 211 24.61 7.14 19.86
CA LEU A 211 23.97 7.60 18.63
C LEU A 211 22.52 8.01 18.85
N GLN A 212 21.86 7.45 19.87
CA GLN A 212 20.44 7.67 20.16
C GLN A 212 20.21 7.96 21.67
N PRO A 213 20.55 9.17 22.15
CA PRO A 213 20.48 9.49 23.59
C PRO A 213 19.10 9.31 24.21
N ASP A 214 18.03 9.47 23.44
CA ASP A 214 16.66 9.29 23.91
C ASP A 214 16.36 7.83 24.33
N LEU A 215 17.05 6.86 23.73
CA LEU A 215 16.92 5.45 24.10
C LEU A 215 17.50 5.14 25.46
N ILE A 216 18.44 5.94 25.99
CA ILE A 216 19.02 5.72 27.33
C ILE A 216 17.92 5.73 28.39
N LYS A 217 16.99 6.69 28.30
CA LYS A 217 15.85 6.78 29.22
C LYS A 217 14.91 5.60 29.03
N LYS A 218 14.65 5.20 27.79
CA LYS A 218 13.78 4.05 27.46
C LYS A 218 14.36 2.73 27.97
N TRP A 219 15.65 2.50 27.76
CA TRP A 219 16.40 1.35 28.28
C TRP A 219 16.29 1.27 29.80
N LYS A 220 16.68 2.33 30.52
CA LYS A 220 16.61 2.37 31.99
C LYS A 220 15.21 2.10 32.54
N ARG A 221 14.16 2.60 31.87
CA ARG A 221 12.76 2.33 32.25
C ARG A 221 12.37 0.88 31.99
N SER A 222 12.74 0.33 30.83
CA SER A 222 12.39 -1.03 30.43
C SER A 222 13.11 -2.07 31.31
N SER A 223 14.40 -1.87 31.61
CA SER A 223 15.16 -2.73 32.51
C SER A 223 14.55 -2.79 33.93
N LYS A 224 14.04 -1.66 34.44
CA LYS A 224 13.31 -1.65 35.72
C LYS A 224 12.00 -2.41 35.65
N LYS A 225 11.27 -2.31 34.53
CA LYS A 225 10.03 -3.04 34.31
C LYS A 225 10.27 -4.55 34.30
N TRP A 226 11.25 -5.02 33.53
CA TRP A 226 11.60 -6.44 33.46
C TRP A 226 12.07 -7.00 34.81
N ALA A 227 12.87 -6.23 35.57
CA ALA A 227 13.27 -6.60 36.92
C ALA A 227 12.07 -6.73 37.88
N ALA A 228 11.11 -5.82 37.81
CA ALA A 228 9.89 -5.88 38.63
C ALA A 228 8.99 -7.06 38.23
N GLU A 229 8.86 -7.36 36.94
CA GLU A 229 8.10 -8.52 36.43
C GLU A 229 8.73 -9.84 36.89
N ALA A 230 10.05 -9.99 36.82
CA ALA A 230 10.74 -11.16 37.34
C ALA A 230 10.53 -11.33 38.85
N MET A 231 10.66 -10.23 39.62
CA MET A 231 10.39 -10.25 41.07
C MET A 231 8.95 -10.67 41.38
N SER A 232 7.96 -10.28 40.58
CA SER A 232 6.57 -10.69 40.77
C SER A 232 6.34 -12.19 40.60
N LYS A 233 7.23 -12.87 39.86
CA LYS A 233 7.24 -14.34 39.67
C LYS A 233 8.14 -15.06 40.67
N GLY A 234 8.79 -14.34 41.58
CA GLY A 234 9.75 -14.90 42.53
C GLY A 234 11.14 -15.19 41.95
N GLU A 235 11.43 -14.66 40.76
CA GLU A 235 12.67 -14.92 40.02
C GLU A 235 13.54 -13.65 39.93
N GLN A 236 14.86 -13.82 39.79
CA GLN A 236 15.73 -12.71 39.41
C GLN A 236 15.71 -12.54 37.89
N PHE A 237 15.65 -11.30 37.40
CA PHE A 237 15.71 -11.07 35.97
C PHE A 237 17.08 -11.48 35.42
N ASP A 238 17.07 -12.51 34.59
CA ASP A 238 18.21 -13.00 33.85
C ASP A 238 17.94 -12.87 32.35
N PRO A 239 18.65 -11.98 31.64
CA PRO A 239 18.52 -11.86 30.20
C PRO A 239 18.83 -13.16 29.45
N SER A 240 19.71 -14.02 29.98
CA SER A 240 20.13 -15.25 29.29
C SER A 240 19.05 -16.34 29.27
N SER A 241 18.06 -16.26 30.16
CA SER A 241 16.90 -17.16 30.19
C SER A 241 15.68 -16.60 29.47
N SER A 242 15.71 -15.34 29.04
CA SER A 242 14.61 -14.69 28.33
C SER A 242 14.64 -15.06 26.83
N PRO A 243 13.52 -15.59 26.28
CA PRO A 243 13.36 -15.78 24.85
C PRO A 243 13.51 -14.46 24.08
N GLU A 244 12.95 -13.37 24.58
CA GLU A 244 12.96 -12.05 23.92
C GLU A 244 14.37 -11.45 23.80
N ALA A 245 15.29 -11.81 24.70
CA ALA A 245 16.68 -11.41 24.61
C ALA A 245 17.44 -12.28 23.59
N ASN A 246 17.35 -13.61 23.71
CA ASN A 246 18.27 -14.50 23.01
C ASN A 246 17.71 -15.11 21.71
N PHE A 247 16.43 -14.97 21.41
CA PHE A 247 15.79 -15.66 20.29
C PHE A 247 16.51 -15.40 18.96
N VAL A 248 16.69 -14.13 18.57
CA VAL A 248 17.32 -13.81 17.28
C VAL A 248 18.81 -14.16 17.29
N GLN A 249 19.53 -13.89 18.39
CA GLN A 249 20.94 -14.25 18.50
C GLN A 249 21.14 -15.76 18.38
N GLY A 250 20.37 -16.54 19.14
CA GLY A 250 20.45 -18.00 19.14
C GLY A 250 20.13 -18.60 17.77
N LEU A 251 19.17 -18.02 17.04
CA LEU A 251 18.92 -18.43 15.65
C LEU A 251 20.08 -18.07 14.71
N ILE A 252 20.73 -16.92 14.89
CA ILE A 252 21.92 -16.55 14.10
C ILE A 252 23.10 -17.49 14.42
N GLU A 253 23.30 -17.85 15.69
CA GLU A 253 24.36 -18.78 16.11
C GLU A 253 24.12 -20.18 15.53
N GLU A 254 22.90 -20.71 15.65
CA GLU A 254 22.50 -21.99 15.03
C GLU A 254 22.69 -21.95 13.51
N PHE A 255 22.36 -20.82 12.86
CA PHE A 255 22.61 -20.64 11.43
C PHE A 255 24.09 -20.68 11.07
N VAL A 256 24.94 -19.97 11.81
CA VAL A 256 26.38 -19.94 11.54
C VAL A 256 26.97 -21.33 11.73
N GLU A 257 26.54 -22.07 12.75
CA GLU A 257 26.94 -23.46 12.98
C GLU A 257 26.57 -24.37 11.80
N VAL A 258 25.32 -24.29 11.32
CA VAL A 258 24.88 -25.07 10.14
C VAL A 258 25.65 -24.65 8.88
N LEU A 259 25.91 -23.36 8.69
CA LEU A 259 26.65 -22.84 7.54
C LEU A 259 28.10 -23.35 7.49
N ASP A 260 28.77 -23.37 8.65
CA ASP A 260 30.18 -23.74 8.77
C ASP A 260 30.39 -25.26 8.82
N HIS A 261 29.45 -26.01 9.42
CA HIS A 261 29.63 -27.45 9.70
C HIS A 261 28.55 -28.38 9.11
N GLY A 262 27.37 -27.87 8.80
CA GLY A 262 26.24 -28.70 8.33
C GLY A 262 26.13 -28.83 6.81
N VAL A 263 26.56 -27.82 6.06
CA VAL A 263 26.37 -27.78 4.59
C VAL A 263 27.28 -28.73 3.82
N PHE A 264 28.53 -28.86 4.25
CA PHE A 264 29.53 -29.69 3.58
C PHE A 264 29.92 -30.85 4.50
N ALA A 265 29.51 -32.06 4.15
CA ALA A 265 29.90 -33.27 4.86
C ALA A 265 31.23 -33.79 4.29
N GLU A 266 32.14 -34.19 5.18
CA GLU A 266 33.35 -34.92 4.81
C GLU A 266 33.02 -36.43 4.77
N GLU A 267 32.98 -37.03 3.57
CA GLU A 267 33.08 -38.49 3.44
C GLU A 267 34.55 -38.87 3.22
N VAL A 268 35.07 -39.70 4.12
CA VAL A 268 36.37 -40.36 3.96
C VAL A 268 36.09 -41.65 3.19
N ASP A 269 36.32 -41.62 1.88
CA ASP A 269 36.44 -42.85 1.09
C ASP A 269 37.93 -43.13 0.83
N ASP A 270 38.34 -44.39 0.85
CA ASP A 270 39.74 -44.87 0.97
C ASP A 270 40.70 -44.40 -0.15
N THR A 271 40.22 -43.62 -1.13
CA THR A 271 41.02 -43.09 -2.25
C THR A 271 40.76 -41.63 -2.66
N ALA A 272 39.74 -40.93 -2.14
CA ALA A 272 39.51 -39.50 -2.41
C ALA A 272 38.51 -38.85 -1.44
N VAL A 273 38.81 -37.63 -0.98
CA VAL A 273 37.83 -36.78 -0.25
C VAL A 273 36.86 -36.17 -1.26
N SER A 274 35.62 -36.63 -1.29
CA SER A 274 34.53 -36.00 -2.04
C SER A 274 33.68 -35.18 -1.08
N GLN A 275 33.58 -33.86 -1.31
CA GLN A 275 32.69 -33.00 -0.51
C GLN A 275 31.25 -33.15 -1.01
N LEU A 276 30.44 -33.91 -0.29
CA LEU A 276 29.00 -33.99 -0.51
C LEU A 276 28.31 -32.80 0.16
N VAL A 277 27.48 -32.10 -0.63
CA VAL A 277 26.69 -30.96 -0.15
C VAL A 277 25.33 -31.46 0.32
N ASP A 278 24.99 -31.21 1.58
CA ASP A 278 23.66 -31.49 2.12
C ASP A 278 22.66 -30.42 1.66
N ASP A 279 21.78 -30.81 0.74
CA ASP A 279 20.77 -29.93 0.16
C ASP A 279 19.74 -29.44 1.20
N SER A 280 19.55 -30.17 2.31
CA SER A 280 18.64 -29.79 3.40
C SER A 280 19.22 -28.61 4.19
N SER A 281 20.51 -28.68 4.52
CA SER A 281 21.24 -27.58 5.18
C SER A 281 21.34 -26.34 4.28
N VAL A 282 21.51 -26.51 2.97
CA VAL A 282 21.45 -25.38 2.02
C VAL A 282 20.08 -24.70 2.07
N LEU A 283 18.98 -25.46 2.05
CA LEU A 283 17.62 -24.92 2.12
C LEU A 283 17.39 -24.16 3.44
N TYR A 284 17.88 -24.70 4.56
CA TYR A 284 17.82 -24.01 5.86
C TYR A 284 18.55 -22.66 5.80
N CYS A 285 19.78 -22.62 5.26
CA CYS A 285 20.54 -21.38 5.10
C CYS A 285 19.81 -20.36 4.19
N GLU A 286 19.17 -20.81 3.11
CA GLU A 286 18.35 -19.95 2.24
C GLU A 286 17.17 -19.33 3.00
N ARG A 287 16.42 -20.14 3.76
CA ARG A 287 15.32 -19.64 4.63
C ARG A 287 15.80 -18.70 5.71
N PHE A 288 17.00 -18.93 6.23
CA PHE A 288 17.55 -18.05 7.25
C PHE A 288 17.89 -16.67 6.70
N MET A 289 18.37 -16.59 5.46
CA MET A 289 18.54 -15.30 4.80
C MET A 289 17.21 -14.60 4.55
N GLU A 290 16.19 -15.32 4.08
CA GLU A 290 14.82 -14.78 3.93
C GLU A 290 14.30 -14.20 5.25
N PHE A 291 14.41 -14.95 6.35
CA PHE A 291 14.04 -14.49 7.69
C PHE A 291 14.71 -13.17 8.07
N LEU A 292 16.04 -13.06 7.89
CA LEU A 292 16.74 -11.81 8.21
C LEU A 292 16.38 -10.66 7.26
N ILE A 293 16.12 -10.96 5.98
CA ILE A 293 15.67 -9.95 5.02
C ILE A 293 14.33 -9.37 5.46
N ASP A 294 13.38 -10.22 5.86
CA ASP A 294 12.08 -9.77 6.35
C ASP A 294 12.17 -8.99 7.65
N MET A 295 13.08 -9.38 8.55
CA MET A 295 13.32 -8.62 9.77
C MET A 295 13.85 -7.22 9.50
N LEU A 296 14.63 -7.03 8.44
CA LEU A 296 15.22 -5.74 8.10
C LEU A 296 14.39 -4.92 7.09
N ASN A 297 13.43 -5.53 6.39
CA ASN A 297 12.57 -4.83 5.42
C ASN A 297 11.37 -4.13 6.08
N GLN A 298 10.98 -4.52 7.29
CA GLN A 298 9.93 -3.91 8.08
C GLN A 298 10.51 -3.02 9.19
N LEU A 299 10.05 -1.76 9.27
CA LEU A 299 10.56 -0.79 10.26
C LEU A 299 10.40 -1.25 11.74
N PRO A 300 9.26 -1.83 12.17
CA PRO A 300 9.07 -2.22 13.57
C PRO A 300 10.12 -3.22 14.09
N THR A 301 10.52 -4.18 13.26
CA THR A 301 11.51 -5.22 13.58
C THR A 301 12.94 -4.72 13.35
N ARG A 302 13.17 -4.01 12.24
CA ARG A 302 14.47 -3.46 11.85
C ARG A 302 15.12 -2.63 12.95
N ARG A 303 14.31 -1.80 13.62
CA ARG A 303 14.73 -0.80 14.60
C ARG A 303 15.71 -1.31 15.66
N TYR A 304 15.48 -2.52 16.16
CA TYR A 304 16.32 -3.12 17.21
C TYR A 304 17.17 -4.27 16.71
N LEU A 305 16.77 -4.92 15.60
CA LEU A 305 17.48 -6.08 15.06
C LEU A 305 18.61 -5.73 14.08
N ARG A 306 18.56 -4.60 13.37
CA ARG A 306 19.65 -4.19 12.46
C ARG A 306 20.99 -4.06 13.21
N PRO A 307 21.06 -3.43 14.39
CA PRO A 307 22.29 -3.42 15.19
C PRO A 307 22.84 -4.80 15.50
N LEU A 308 21.98 -5.77 15.81
CA LEU A 308 22.35 -7.15 16.16
C LEU A 308 22.94 -7.90 14.95
N VAL A 309 22.26 -7.84 13.80
CA VAL A 309 22.76 -8.44 12.55
C VAL A 309 24.12 -7.87 12.15
N ALA A 310 24.29 -6.56 12.33
CA ALA A 310 25.55 -5.88 12.04
C ALA A 310 26.67 -6.20 13.05
N ASP A 311 26.34 -6.39 14.34
CA ASP A 311 27.30 -6.74 15.39
C ASP A 311 27.89 -8.14 15.20
N ILE A 312 27.04 -9.11 14.83
CA ILE A 312 27.46 -10.50 14.55
C ILE A 312 28.18 -10.61 13.20
N ALA A 313 28.11 -9.56 12.37
CA ALA A 313 28.70 -9.47 11.04
C ALA A 313 28.20 -10.59 10.09
N VAL A 314 26.90 -10.88 10.14
CA VAL A 314 26.26 -11.98 9.39
C VAL A 314 26.61 -11.93 7.90
N VAL A 315 26.47 -10.77 7.26
CA VAL A 315 26.77 -10.59 5.82
C VAL A 315 28.23 -10.90 5.51
N ALA A 316 29.16 -10.49 6.38
CA ALA A 316 30.59 -10.75 6.18
C ALA A 316 30.90 -12.24 6.31
N LYS A 317 30.36 -12.91 7.34
CA LYS A 317 30.50 -14.36 7.53
C LYS A 317 29.94 -15.14 6.33
N CYS A 318 28.74 -14.78 5.88
CA CYS A 318 28.11 -15.42 4.72
C CYS A 318 28.95 -15.27 3.45
N ARG A 319 29.49 -14.09 3.15
CA ARG A 319 30.35 -13.87 1.97
C ARG A 319 31.68 -14.61 2.02
N LEU A 320 32.18 -14.90 3.22
CA LEU A 320 33.41 -15.68 3.42
C LEU A 320 33.16 -17.19 3.36
N SER A 321 31.92 -17.63 3.59
CA SER A 321 31.54 -19.05 3.53
C SER A 321 31.83 -19.70 2.17
N PHE A 322 32.07 -21.01 2.19
CA PHE A 322 32.26 -21.77 0.95
C PHE A 322 30.95 -21.85 0.14
N LEU A 323 29.80 -21.93 0.81
CA LEU A 323 28.48 -21.98 0.18
C LEU A 323 28.24 -20.78 -0.74
N TYR A 324 28.63 -19.56 -0.34
CA TYR A 324 28.45 -18.35 -1.16
C TYR A 324 29.13 -18.42 -2.54
N LYS A 325 30.27 -19.12 -2.63
CA LYS A 325 31.03 -19.26 -3.89
C LYS A 325 30.67 -20.54 -4.64
N HIS A 326 29.96 -21.46 -3.99
CA HIS A 326 29.63 -22.77 -4.53
C HIS A 326 28.45 -22.68 -5.51
N GLU A 327 28.43 -23.54 -6.54
CA GLU A 327 27.37 -23.51 -7.57
C GLU A 327 25.97 -23.75 -6.97
N LYS A 328 25.86 -24.69 -6.02
CA LYS A 328 24.62 -24.95 -5.28
C LYS A 328 24.17 -23.78 -4.39
N GLY A 329 25.06 -22.86 -4.02
CA GLY A 329 24.76 -21.71 -3.17
C GLY A 329 24.42 -20.43 -3.94
N LYS A 330 24.17 -20.48 -5.26
CA LYS A 330 23.86 -19.29 -6.08
C LYS A 330 22.67 -18.49 -5.52
N LEU A 331 21.61 -19.17 -5.07
CA LEU A 331 20.45 -18.51 -4.48
C LEU A 331 20.80 -17.90 -3.11
N PHE A 332 21.45 -18.67 -2.25
CA PHE A 332 21.97 -18.16 -0.97
C PHE A 332 22.81 -16.89 -1.16
N ALA A 333 23.72 -16.85 -2.14
CA ALA A 333 24.53 -15.68 -2.44
C ALA A 333 23.68 -14.46 -2.86
N GLN A 334 22.64 -14.66 -3.69
CA GLN A 334 21.70 -13.60 -4.07
C GLN A 334 20.93 -13.05 -2.87
N LEU A 335 20.52 -13.92 -1.93
CA LEU A 335 19.85 -13.52 -0.70
C LEU A 335 20.79 -12.78 0.24
N VAL A 336 22.06 -13.19 0.34
CA VAL A 336 23.09 -12.47 1.12
C VAL A 336 23.31 -11.05 0.57
N ASP A 337 23.33 -10.88 -0.75
CA ASP A 337 23.43 -9.56 -1.38
C ASP A 337 22.18 -8.69 -1.14
N LEU A 338 20.98 -9.31 -1.13
CA LEU A 338 19.74 -8.61 -0.78
C LEU A 338 19.70 -8.21 0.71
N LEU A 339 20.17 -9.08 1.60
CA LEU A 339 20.31 -8.76 3.03
C LEU A 339 21.27 -7.56 3.23
N GLN A 340 22.38 -7.52 2.49
CA GLN A 340 23.29 -6.38 2.53
C GLN A 340 22.61 -5.08 2.08
N PHE A 341 21.76 -5.14 1.04
CA PHE A 341 21.00 -3.98 0.60
C PHE A 341 20.11 -3.45 1.73
N TYR A 342 19.35 -4.33 2.39
CA TYR A 342 18.51 -3.91 3.52
C TYR A 342 19.34 -3.44 4.72
N GLU A 343 20.44 -4.10 5.08
CA GLU A 343 21.32 -3.66 6.18
C GLU A 343 21.81 -2.22 5.99
N LYS A 344 22.07 -1.82 4.73
CA LYS A 344 22.58 -0.50 4.35
C LYS A 344 21.50 0.44 3.79
N PHE A 345 20.23 0.05 3.86
CA PHE A 345 19.14 0.86 3.33
C PHE A 345 19.10 2.23 4.00
N GLU A 346 18.98 3.29 3.19
CA GLU A 346 19.17 4.69 3.59
C GLU A 346 17.93 5.24 4.32
N ILE A 347 17.70 4.73 5.52
CA ILE A 347 16.58 5.08 6.40
C ILE A 347 17.06 5.28 7.83
N LYS A 348 16.45 6.23 8.55
CA LYS A 348 16.63 6.37 9.99
C LYS A 348 15.79 5.31 10.70
N ASP A 349 16.46 4.32 11.30
CA ASP A 349 15.84 3.14 11.92
C ASP A 349 14.78 3.48 12.99
N HIS A 350 14.88 4.63 13.65
CA HIS A 350 13.97 4.97 14.76
C HIS A 350 12.75 5.80 14.36
N ASP A 351 12.81 6.66 13.35
CA ASP A 351 11.66 7.48 12.94
C ASP A 351 11.11 7.07 11.56
N GLY A 352 11.82 6.22 10.82
CA GLY A 352 11.41 5.72 9.51
C GLY A 352 11.60 6.72 8.37
N THR A 353 12.24 7.86 8.62
CA THR A 353 12.48 8.87 7.58
C THR A 353 13.63 8.46 6.67
N GLN A 354 13.49 8.75 5.38
CA GLN A 354 14.55 8.52 4.40
C GLN A 354 15.74 9.45 4.71
N LEU A 355 16.96 8.92 4.60
CA LEU A 355 18.18 9.74 4.67
C LEU A 355 18.29 10.60 3.41
N THR A 356 18.65 11.87 3.58
CA THR A 356 19.06 12.69 2.43
C THR A 356 20.46 12.28 1.96
N ASP A 357 20.81 12.63 0.71
CA ASP A 357 22.16 12.39 0.17
C ASP A 357 23.25 13.00 1.08
N ASP A 358 22.99 14.18 1.64
CA ASP A 358 23.90 14.86 2.58
C ASP A 358 24.02 14.11 3.92
N GLU A 359 22.91 13.62 4.47
CA GLU A 359 22.92 12.83 5.71
C GLU A 359 23.65 11.49 5.53
N ALA A 360 23.42 10.81 4.40
CA ALA A 360 24.10 9.56 4.06
C ALA A 360 25.61 9.78 3.90
N LEU A 361 26.01 10.87 3.23
CA LEU A 361 27.42 11.23 3.08
C LEU A 361 28.06 11.58 4.44
N GLN A 362 27.37 12.35 5.28
CA GLN A 362 27.86 12.72 6.60
C GLN A 362 28.06 11.48 7.49
N PHE A 363 27.11 10.53 7.48
CA PHE A 363 27.25 9.27 8.21
C PHE A 363 28.48 8.47 7.77
N HIS A 364 28.75 8.43 6.46
CA HIS A 364 29.97 7.82 5.93
C HIS A 364 31.23 8.50 6.44
N TYR A 365 31.28 9.84 6.42
CA TYR A 365 32.41 10.62 6.91
C TYR A 365 32.65 10.46 8.40
N ASP A 366 31.60 10.51 9.23
CA ASP A 366 31.73 10.35 10.68
C ASP A 366 32.29 8.97 11.04
N ARG A 367 31.81 7.92 10.37
CA ARG A 367 32.32 6.55 10.55
C ARG A 367 33.79 6.44 10.12
N PHE A 368 34.16 7.03 9.00
CA PHE A 368 35.54 6.98 8.50
C PHE A 368 36.48 7.81 9.38
N MET A 369 36.04 8.97 9.85
CA MET A 369 36.77 9.83 10.79
C MET A 369 37.00 9.10 12.12
N ALA A 370 35.98 8.43 12.67
CA ALA A 370 36.11 7.62 13.88
C ALA A 370 37.16 6.51 13.70
N PHE A 371 37.19 5.86 12.53
CA PHE A 371 38.24 4.90 12.17
C PHE A 371 39.63 5.57 12.10
N GLN A 372 39.76 6.72 11.42
CA GLN A 372 41.04 7.45 11.32
C GLN A 372 41.58 7.88 12.68
N LEU A 373 40.72 8.43 13.56
CA LEU A 373 41.10 8.81 14.92
C LEU A 373 41.61 7.61 15.72
N ARG A 374 40.95 6.45 15.57
CA ARG A 374 41.39 5.21 16.24
C ARG A 374 42.71 4.71 15.67
N ALA A 375 42.82 4.64 14.35
CA ALA A 375 44.03 4.23 13.65
C ALA A 375 45.23 5.11 14.06
N PHE A 376 45.04 6.43 14.15
CA PHE A 376 46.06 7.37 14.61
C PHE A 376 46.54 7.06 16.03
N LYS A 377 45.59 6.80 16.93
CA LYS A 377 45.87 6.60 18.37
C LYS A 377 46.49 5.23 18.67
N LYS A 378 46.09 4.18 17.95
CA LYS A 378 46.36 2.78 18.35
C LYS A 378 47.20 2.00 17.36
N ILE A 379 47.25 2.38 16.07
CA ILE A 379 47.86 1.55 15.03
C ILE A 379 48.86 2.41 14.23
N PRO A 380 50.13 2.50 14.67
CA PRO A 380 51.14 3.32 14.02
C PRO A 380 51.32 3.03 12.52
N LYS A 381 51.11 1.76 12.11
CA LYS A 381 51.17 1.31 10.71
C LYS A 381 50.12 1.96 9.80
N LEU A 382 49.05 2.54 10.36
CA LEU A 382 47.99 3.23 9.61
C LEU A 382 48.06 4.76 9.74
N ARG A 383 49.18 5.33 10.22
CA ARG A 383 49.30 6.79 10.41
C ARG A 383 49.04 7.57 9.13
N ASP A 384 49.50 7.05 7.99
CA ASP A 384 49.29 7.67 6.67
C ASP A 384 47.81 7.67 6.26
N VAL A 385 47.06 6.60 6.62
CA VAL A 385 45.61 6.53 6.40
C VAL A 385 44.88 7.50 7.31
N SER A 386 45.35 7.63 8.54
CA SER A 386 44.72 8.44 9.58
C SER A 386 44.78 9.94 9.28
N LEU A 387 45.79 10.38 8.52
CA LEU A 387 46.00 11.77 8.13
C LEU A 387 45.54 12.07 6.70
N ALA A 388 45.18 11.05 5.92
CA ALA A 388 44.72 11.22 4.55
C ALA A 388 43.33 11.86 4.50
N ASN A 389 43.06 12.65 3.45
CA ASN A 389 41.69 13.10 3.19
C ASN A 389 40.80 11.91 2.84
N ILE A 390 39.56 11.88 3.33
CA ILE A 390 38.63 10.74 3.12
C ILE A 390 38.47 10.43 1.62
N GLY A 391 38.41 11.48 0.77
CA GLY A 391 38.35 11.35 -0.69
C GLY A 391 39.44 10.47 -1.31
N SER A 392 40.66 10.42 -0.75
CA SER A 392 41.76 9.59 -1.28
C SER A 392 41.83 8.17 -0.72
N VAL A 393 41.11 7.86 0.36
CA VAL A 393 41.23 6.58 1.08
C VAL A 393 39.92 5.82 1.26
N HIS A 394 38.76 6.41 0.96
CA HIS A 394 37.45 5.76 1.12
C HIS A 394 37.17 4.64 0.11
N LYS A 395 37.88 4.59 -1.03
CA LYS A 395 37.69 3.55 -2.05
C LYS A 395 38.12 2.18 -1.52
N SER A 396 37.28 1.16 -1.72
CA SER A 396 37.51 -0.20 -1.20
C SER A 396 38.86 -0.80 -1.61
N SER A 397 39.30 -0.60 -2.85
CA SER A 397 40.60 -1.09 -3.36
C SER A 397 41.78 -0.46 -2.63
N ASP A 398 41.74 0.86 -2.43
CA ASP A 398 42.79 1.60 -1.75
C ASP A 398 42.85 1.24 -0.26
N PHE A 399 41.68 1.12 0.37
CA PHE A 399 41.56 0.73 1.76
C PHE A 399 42.09 -0.70 1.99
N ARG A 400 41.73 -1.66 1.13
CA ARG A 400 42.21 -3.05 1.21
C ARG A 400 43.72 -3.15 1.07
N ARG A 401 44.32 -2.43 0.11
CA ARG A 401 45.78 -2.39 -0.09
C ARG A 401 46.51 -1.82 1.13
N ARG A 402 45.91 -0.87 1.85
CA ARG A 402 46.54 -0.28 3.04
C ARG A 402 46.34 -1.15 4.28
N LEU A 403 45.21 -1.84 4.41
CA LEU A 403 44.95 -2.80 5.48
C LEU A 403 45.78 -4.09 5.35
N SER A 404 46.22 -4.48 4.14
CA SER A 404 47.05 -5.68 3.97
C SER A 404 48.45 -5.59 4.62
N ALA A 405 48.86 -4.39 5.07
CA ALA A 405 50.10 -4.19 5.82
C ALA A 405 49.99 -4.56 7.32
N LEU A 406 48.79 -4.89 7.79
CA LEU A 406 48.51 -5.22 9.19
C LEU A 406 48.63 -6.72 9.45
N SER A 407 49.14 -7.10 10.61
CA SER A 407 49.09 -8.50 11.07
C SER A 407 47.64 -8.89 11.43
N LEU A 408 47.39 -10.19 11.62
CA LEU A 408 46.09 -10.64 12.14
C LEU A 408 45.79 -10.07 13.53
N GLU A 409 46.81 -9.87 14.36
CA GLU A 409 46.68 -9.21 15.67
C GLU A 409 46.33 -7.73 15.51
N ASP A 410 47.03 -7.01 14.62
CA ASP A 410 46.72 -5.60 14.31
C ASP A 410 45.28 -5.46 13.76
N LEU A 411 44.86 -6.37 12.87
CA LEU A 411 43.50 -6.39 12.32
C LEU A 411 42.46 -6.74 13.39
N ARG A 412 42.78 -7.67 14.29
CA ARG A 412 41.94 -7.98 15.45
C ARG A 412 41.84 -6.76 16.38
N ASP A 413 42.91 -5.99 16.55
CA ASP A 413 42.85 -4.74 17.29
C ASP A 413 42.05 -3.66 16.54
N VAL A 414 42.11 -3.59 15.20
CA VAL A 414 41.26 -2.70 14.39
C VAL A 414 39.78 -3.05 14.54
N VAL A 415 39.44 -4.34 14.49
CA VAL A 415 38.07 -4.86 14.34
C VAL A 415 37.43 -5.21 15.70
N CYS A 416 38.17 -5.84 16.61
CA CYS A 416 37.68 -6.40 17.87
C CYS A 416 37.98 -5.54 19.10
N SER A 417 38.92 -4.58 19.05
CA SER A 417 39.00 -3.64 20.15
C SER A 417 37.76 -2.75 20.09
N LYS A 418 36.89 -2.90 21.08
CA LYS A 418 35.61 -2.20 21.20
C LYS A 418 35.87 -0.70 21.30
N VAL A 419 34.97 0.15 20.81
CA VAL A 419 35.00 1.57 21.18
C VAL A 419 34.62 1.60 22.66
N SER A 420 35.60 1.67 23.54
CA SER A 420 35.37 2.04 24.94
C SER A 420 35.56 3.55 25.05
N PHE A 421 34.52 4.24 25.52
CA PHE A 421 34.64 5.62 25.94
C PHE A 421 35.44 5.63 27.24
N VAL A 422 36.71 6.04 27.17
CA VAL A 422 37.59 6.24 28.33
C VAL A 422 37.82 7.74 28.51
N ASN A 423 37.79 8.21 29.76
CA ASN A 423 38.20 9.57 30.11
C ASN A 423 39.72 9.78 29.85
N ALA A 424 40.19 11.02 29.94
CA ALA A 424 41.57 11.43 29.66
C ALA A 424 42.66 10.70 30.50
N ASP A 425 42.24 10.00 31.55
CA ASP A 425 43.01 9.30 32.57
C ASP A 425 42.84 7.77 32.57
N GLY A 426 41.99 7.20 31.69
CA GLY A 426 42.03 5.77 31.37
C GLY A 426 41.25 4.79 32.27
N ALA A 427 40.35 5.26 33.15
CA ALA A 427 39.45 4.40 33.95
C ALA A 427 38.03 4.27 33.37
N GLU A 428 37.38 3.10 33.54
CA GLU A 428 35.98 2.83 33.15
C GLU A 428 34.98 3.44 34.16
N VAL A 429 33.90 4.05 33.66
CA VAL A 429 32.85 4.66 34.50
C VAL A 429 31.49 3.99 34.24
N LEU A 430 30.86 3.52 35.33
CA LEU A 430 29.58 2.78 35.36
C LEU A 430 28.32 3.64 35.59
N ASP A 431 28.40 4.98 35.65
CA ASP A 431 27.21 5.81 35.85
C ASP A 431 27.36 7.25 35.29
N PRO A 432 26.52 7.73 34.35
CA PRO A 432 26.58 9.10 33.88
C PRO A 432 25.55 10.00 34.60
N ARG A 433 26.03 11.14 35.12
CA ARG A 433 25.21 12.29 35.55
C ARG A 433 25.57 13.56 34.76
N PRO A 434 24.59 14.49 34.54
CA PRO A 434 24.54 15.44 33.42
C PRO A 434 25.36 16.73 33.65
N PRO A 435 25.32 17.65 32.68
CA PRO A 435 24.68 18.93 33.01
C PRO A 435 23.53 19.31 32.05
N PHE A 436 22.54 20.02 32.61
CA PHE A 436 21.35 20.56 31.93
C PHE A 436 21.57 21.98 31.39
N ARG A 437 20.73 22.39 30.42
CA ARG A 437 20.23 23.77 30.29
C ARG A 437 18.74 23.75 29.91
N ILE A 438 17.92 24.53 30.62
CA ILE A 438 16.48 24.70 30.39
C ILE A 438 16.22 26.05 29.71
N THR A 439 15.31 26.10 28.75
CA THR A 439 14.46 27.28 28.48
C THR A 439 13.09 26.83 27.93
N LEU A 440 12.01 27.40 28.46
CA LEU A 440 10.57 27.24 28.12
C LEU A 440 10.01 28.62 27.72
N PRO A 441 8.75 28.83 27.25
CA PRO A 441 7.77 27.93 26.61
C PRO A 441 7.20 28.53 25.29
N LYS A 442 6.49 27.73 24.47
CA LYS A 442 5.34 28.25 23.70
C LYS A 442 4.18 27.24 23.70
N THR A 443 3.05 27.81 24.11
CA THR A 443 1.67 27.31 24.25
C THR A 443 1.06 26.70 22.99
N LEU A 444 0.33 25.59 23.20
CA LEU A 444 -0.96 25.21 22.62
C LEU A 444 -1.32 25.69 21.20
N LYS A 445 -1.36 24.72 20.28
CA LYS A 445 -2.36 24.45 19.22
C LYS A 445 -1.91 23.13 18.57
N GLY A 446 -2.70 22.08 18.36
CA GLY A 446 -4.13 21.83 18.52
C GLY A 446 -4.40 20.55 17.74
N ASN A 447 -5.01 19.59 18.41
CA ASN A 447 -5.52 18.28 17.96
C ASN A 447 -5.61 18.04 16.44
N ALA A 448 -4.81 17.08 15.96
CA ALA A 448 -5.16 16.32 14.77
C ALA A 448 -6.29 15.34 15.18
N ASN A 449 -7.53 15.70 14.86
CA ASN A 449 -8.69 14.82 15.05
C ASN A 449 -8.59 13.65 14.07
N ALA A 450 -8.14 12.49 14.58
CA ALA A 450 -8.59 11.20 14.08
C ALA A 450 -9.94 10.91 14.75
N LEU A 451 -11.02 10.92 13.96
CA LEU A 451 -12.32 10.42 14.39
C LEU A 451 -12.19 8.90 14.58
N SER A 452 -12.45 8.42 15.79
CA SER A 452 -12.55 7.00 16.10
C SER A 452 -13.80 6.41 15.46
N GLY A 453 -13.59 5.47 14.53
CA GLY A 453 -14.66 4.64 13.97
C GLY A 453 -15.20 3.65 15.01
N ASN A 454 -16.52 3.46 14.97
CA ASN A 454 -17.31 2.58 15.82
C ASN A 454 -16.76 1.14 15.85
N LYS A 455 -16.39 0.64 17.04
CA LYS A 455 -16.42 -0.79 17.34
C LYS A 455 -17.85 -1.17 17.76
N ILE A 456 -18.39 -2.19 17.12
CA ILE A 456 -19.59 -2.90 17.57
C ILE A 456 -19.13 -3.82 18.70
N SER A 457 -19.69 -3.66 19.89
CA SER A 457 -19.54 -4.62 20.99
C SER A 457 -20.93 -4.90 21.56
N GLU A 458 -21.39 -6.13 21.33
CA GLU A 458 -22.48 -6.75 22.09
C GLU A 458 -21.95 -7.13 23.48
N VAL A 459 -22.47 -6.55 24.56
CA VAL A 459 -22.48 -7.15 25.92
C VAL A 459 -23.71 -6.65 26.71
N ASP A 460 -24.25 -7.59 27.50
CA ASP A 460 -25.45 -7.62 28.36
C ASP A 460 -25.76 -6.45 29.33
N PRO A 461 -27.01 -6.34 29.81
CA PRO A 461 -27.52 -5.21 30.58
C PRO A 461 -27.53 -5.48 32.09
N ALA A 462 -26.51 -5.02 32.82
CA ALA A 462 -26.61 -4.73 34.25
C ALA A 462 -25.40 -3.94 34.73
N GLU A 463 -25.57 -2.63 34.93
CA GLU A 463 -25.17 -1.88 36.13
C GLU A 463 -25.32 -0.37 35.86
N ASN A 464 -26.15 0.28 36.68
CA ASN A 464 -26.37 1.72 36.68
C ASN A 464 -25.11 2.44 37.18
N VAL A 465 -24.42 3.13 36.28
CA VAL A 465 -23.47 4.20 36.63
C VAL A 465 -23.75 5.40 35.73
N ASP A 466 -23.95 6.53 36.40
CA ASP A 466 -24.30 7.88 35.95
C ASP A 466 -24.16 8.22 34.45
N MET A 467 -25.27 8.71 33.88
CA MET A 467 -25.36 9.23 32.51
C MET A 467 -24.38 10.40 32.30
N VAL A 468 -23.25 10.11 31.66
CA VAL A 468 -22.47 11.11 30.94
C VAL A 468 -22.95 11.13 29.50
N ASP A 469 -23.43 12.30 29.12
CA ASP A 469 -24.07 12.68 27.87
C ASP A 469 -23.42 12.04 26.62
N VAL A 470 -24.23 11.32 25.86
CA VAL A 470 -23.90 10.76 24.55
C VAL A 470 -23.56 11.91 23.60
N SER A 471 -22.44 11.80 22.90
CA SER A 471 -21.97 12.72 21.84
C SER A 471 -23.13 13.35 21.04
N PRO A 472 -23.15 14.68 20.82
CA PRO A 472 -24.27 15.31 20.12
C PRO A 472 -24.34 14.78 18.69
N LYS A 473 -25.48 14.18 18.32
CA LYS A 473 -25.80 13.89 16.91
C LYS A 473 -25.60 15.18 16.11
N GLU A 474 -24.65 15.16 15.17
CA GLU A 474 -24.40 16.31 14.30
C GLU A 474 -25.71 16.73 13.61
N LYS A 475 -26.17 17.94 13.91
CA LYS A 475 -27.37 18.49 13.26
C LYS A 475 -27.02 18.86 11.83
N LEU A 476 -27.50 18.08 10.86
CA LEU A 476 -27.42 18.44 9.45
C LEU A 476 -28.38 19.61 9.17
N ILE A 477 -27.82 20.75 8.73
CA ILE A 477 -28.62 21.89 8.27
C ILE A 477 -28.86 21.69 6.78
N VAL A 478 -30.12 21.47 6.41
CA VAL A 478 -30.54 21.28 5.01
C VAL A 478 -31.26 22.53 4.56
N GLU A 479 -30.69 23.22 3.58
CA GLU A 479 -31.29 24.40 2.94
C GLU A 479 -31.77 24.01 1.53
N ALA A 480 -33.07 24.14 1.28
CA ALA A 480 -33.61 24.04 -0.07
C ALA A 480 -33.37 25.37 -0.79
N TYR A 481 -32.73 25.33 -1.95
CA TYR A 481 -32.54 26.49 -2.81
C TYR A 481 -33.16 26.24 -4.18
N THR A 482 -33.54 27.32 -4.86
CA THR A 482 -34.01 27.23 -6.25
C THR A 482 -32.82 27.49 -7.17
N PRO A 483 -32.44 26.54 -8.05
CA PRO A 483 -31.34 26.74 -8.99
C PRO A 483 -31.57 27.96 -9.89
N PRO A 484 -30.51 28.62 -10.40
CA PRO A 484 -30.65 29.64 -11.44
C PRO A 484 -31.39 29.10 -12.66
N ASP A 485 -32.18 29.94 -13.31
CA ASP A 485 -32.82 29.59 -14.58
C ASP A 485 -31.73 29.35 -15.64
N PRO A 486 -31.66 28.17 -16.26
CA PRO A 486 -30.55 27.82 -17.15
C PRO A 486 -30.69 28.45 -18.55
N GLY A 487 -31.88 28.91 -18.91
CA GLY A 487 -32.16 29.43 -20.25
C GLY A 487 -33.52 29.03 -20.78
N PRO A 488 -34.02 29.74 -21.80
CA PRO A 488 -35.37 29.55 -22.32
C PRO A 488 -35.51 28.35 -23.26
N TYR A 489 -34.41 27.74 -23.71
CA TYR A 489 -34.47 26.64 -24.67
C TYR A 489 -34.45 25.26 -24.00
N PRO A 490 -35.07 24.22 -24.60
CA PRO A 490 -35.07 22.87 -24.04
C PRO A 490 -33.66 22.31 -23.82
N GLN A 491 -32.71 22.61 -24.71
CA GLN A 491 -31.31 22.18 -24.60
C GLN A 491 -30.54 22.84 -23.44
N ASP A 492 -31.03 23.95 -22.89
CA ASP A 492 -30.40 24.61 -21.75
C ASP A 492 -30.69 23.85 -20.45
N GLN A 493 -31.75 23.03 -20.42
CA GLN A 493 -32.17 22.34 -19.19
C GLN A 493 -31.16 21.26 -18.77
N PRO A 494 -30.67 21.30 -17.53
CA PRO A 494 -29.65 20.36 -17.06
C PRO A 494 -30.22 18.95 -16.94
N LYS A 495 -29.41 17.94 -17.29
CA LYS A 495 -29.79 16.53 -17.11
C LYS A 495 -29.81 16.17 -15.63
N GLN A 496 -30.94 15.67 -15.14
CA GLN A 496 -31.13 15.35 -13.73
C GLN A 496 -30.75 13.92 -13.37
N ASN A 497 -30.41 13.69 -12.10
CA ASN A 497 -30.20 12.34 -11.60
C ASN A 497 -31.52 11.59 -11.37
N SER A 498 -31.66 10.42 -12.00
CA SER A 498 -32.78 9.50 -11.83
C SER A 498 -32.57 8.43 -10.75
N VAL A 499 -31.32 8.20 -10.32
CA VAL A 499 -30.97 7.12 -9.38
C VAL A 499 -31.28 7.54 -7.95
N LYS A 500 -32.08 6.72 -7.25
CA LYS A 500 -32.34 6.87 -5.81
C LYS A 500 -31.25 6.12 -5.03
N PHE A 501 -30.27 6.85 -4.52
CA PHE A 501 -29.16 6.26 -3.78
C PHE A 501 -29.59 5.74 -2.41
N THR A 502 -29.01 4.61 -1.99
CA THR A 502 -29.16 4.11 -0.62
C THR A 502 -28.42 5.00 0.36
N PRO A 503 -28.75 4.98 1.67
CA PRO A 503 -28.00 5.73 2.68
C PRO A 503 -26.49 5.46 2.65
N THR A 504 -26.09 4.22 2.39
CA THR A 504 -24.66 3.84 2.30
C THR A 504 -23.99 4.40 1.06
N GLN A 505 -24.68 4.40 -0.09
CA GLN A 505 -24.20 5.07 -1.31
C GLN A 505 -24.10 6.59 -1.11
N VAL A 506 -25.04 7.21 -0.39
CA VAL A 506 -24.97 8.63 -0.01
C VAL A 506 -23.77 8.89 0.90
N GLY A 507 -23.49 8.00 1.86
CA GLY A 507 -22.27 8.07 2.68
C GLY A 507 -21.00 8.01 1.84
N ALA A 508 -20.94 7.13 0.83
CA ALA A 508 -19.83 7.06 -0.12
C ALA A 508 -19.67 8.33 -0.95
N ILE A 509 -20.79 8.91 -1.41
CA ILE A 509 -20.79 10.20 -2.13
C ILE A 509 -20.26 11.32 -1.23
N ILE A 510 -20.76 11.43 -0.01
CA ILE A 510 -20.34 12.46 0.95
C ILE A 510 -18.84 12.32 1.24
N SER A 511 -18.35 11.11 1.48
CA SER A 511 -16.92 10.87 1.68
C SER A 511 -16.11 11.29 0.45
N GLY A 512 -16.52 10.86 -0.75
CA GLY A 512 -15.79 11.12 -1.99
C GLY A 512 -15.71 12.59 -2.43
N ILE A 513 -16.63 13.44 -1.94
CA ILE A 513 -16.58 14.89 -2.21
C ILE A 513 -15.76 15.67 -1.20
N GLN A 514 -15.37 15.06 -0.08
CA GLN A 514 -14.48 15.67 0.92
C GLN A 514 -13.00 15.42 0.60
N PRO A 515 -12.07 16.29 1.02
CA PRO A 515 -10.64 16.04 0.91
C PRO A 515 -10.21 14.77 1.66
N GLY A 516 -9.25 14.02 1.10
CA GLY A 516 -8.68 12.82 1.73
C GLY A 516 -8.78 11.55 0.88
N LEU A 517 -8.66 10.41 1.55
CA LEU A 517 -8.79 9.07 0.96
C LEU A 517 -10.21 8.55 1.22
N THR A 518 -10.90 8.17 0.16
CA THR A 518 -12.20 7.50 0.22
C THR A 518 -12.06 6.10 -0.35
N MET A 519 -12.42 5.09 0.43
CA MET A 519 -12.46 3.70 -0.02
C MET A 519 -13.91 3.22 -0.08
N VAL A 520 -14.31 2.70 -1.23
CA VAL A 520 -15.65 2.13 -1.44
C VAL A 520 -15.48 0.67 -1.88
N VAL A 521 -15.95 -0.24 -1.03
CA VAL A 521 -16.08 -1.67 -1.37
C VAL A 521 -17.48 -1.87 -1.92
N GLY A 522 -17.59 -2.41 -3.13
CA GLY A 522 -18.88 -2.66 -3.74
C GLY A 522 -18.98 -4.06 -4.30
N PRO A 523 -19.76 -4.97 -3.69
CA PRO A 523 -20.12 -6.26 -4.26
C PRO A 523 -20.71 -6.17 -5.68
N PRO A 524 -20.84 -7.28 -6.43
CA PRO A 524 -21.44 -7.28 -7.76
C PRO A 524 -22.85 -6.64 -7.79
N GLY A 525 -23.06 -5.70 -8.71
CA GLY A 525 -24.38 -5.09 -8.92
C GLY A 525 -24.83 -4.05 -7.89
N THR A 526 -23.95 -3.59 -7.00
CA THR A 526 -24.27 -2.62 -5.93
C THR A 526 -24.26 -1.13 -6.34
N GLY A 527 -24.10 -0.85 -7.64
CA GLY A 527 -24.14 0.52 -8.17
C GLY A 527 -22.84 1.32 -8.03
N LYS A 528 -21.68 0.65 -7.94
CA LYS A 528 -20.33 1.29 -7.89
C LYS A 528 -20.18 2.44 -8.90
N THR A 529 -20.49 2.17 -10.17
CA THR A 529 -20.37 3.15 -11.26
C THR A 529 -21.34 4.32 -11.09
N ASP A 530 -22.58 4.09 -10.63
CA ASP A 530 -23.54 5.17 -10.35
C ASP A 530 -23.07 6.08 -9.21
N THR A 531 -22.53 5.49 -8.15
CA THR A 531 -21.90 6.22 -7.04
C THR A 531 -20.70 7.05 -7.54
N ALA A 532 -19.83 6.45 -8.34
CA ALA A 532 -18.67 7.13 -8.93
C ALA A 532 -19.07 8.33 -9.79
N VAL A 533 -20.00 8.12 -10.71
CA VAL A 533 -20.52 9.18 -11.60
C VAL A 533 -21.17 10.31 -10.81
N HIS A 534 -21.89 9.99 -9.74
CA HIS A 534 -22.49 11.03 -8.91
C HIS A 534 -21.44 11.85 -8.14
N ILE A 535 -20.38 11.21 -7.62
CA ILE A 535 -19.25 11.93 -7.03
C ILE A 535 -18.64 12.90 -8.05
N LEU A 536 -18.41 12.44 -9.29
CA LEU A 536 -17.87 13.28 -10.36
C LEU A 536 -18.77 14.47 -10.69
N ASN A 537 -20.09 14.24 -10.76
CA ASN A 537 -21.08 15.29 -11.00
C ASN A 537 -21.04 16.36 -9.90
N VAL A 538 -21.04 15.93 -8.63
CA VAL A 538 -21.01 16.84 -7.49
C VAL A 538 -19.69 17.62 -7.42
N LEU A 539 -18.55 16.97 -7.71
CA LEU A 539 -17.24 17.64 -7.78
C LEU A 539 -17.18 18.66 -8.93
N TYR A 540 -17.73 18.34 -10.09
CA TYR A 540 -17.77 19.25 -11.24
C TYR A 540 -18.50 20.56 -10.91
N HIS A 541 -19.68 20.48 -10.26
CA HIS A 541 -20.46 21.67 -9.92
C HIS A 541 -19.91 22.44 -8.71
N ASN A 542 -19.48 21.75 -7.64
CA ASN A 542 -19.03 22.42 -6.42
C ASN A 542 -17.57 22.89 -6.48
N CYS A 543 -16.76 22.32 -7.36
CA CYS A 543 -15.34 22.64 -7.50
C CYS A 543 -14.99 22.94 -8.97
N PRO A 544 -15.60 23.96 -9.62
CA PRO A 544 -15.49 24.18 -11.06
C PRO A 544 -14.08 24.54 -11.56
N SER A 545 -13.19 24.96 -10.65
CA SER A 545 -11.77 25.25 -10.91
C SER A 545 -10.85 24.03 -10.74
N GLN A 546 -11.37 22.94 -10.20
CA GLN A 546 -10.63 21.70 -9.97
C GLN A 546 -10.79 20.75 -11.15
N ARG A 547 -9.79 19.89 -11.34
CA ARG A 547 -9.81 18.88 -12.39
C ARG A 547 -9.78 17.48 -11.77
N THR A 548 -10.53 16.57 -12.36
CA THR A 548 -10.63 15.18 -11.91
C THR A 548 -10.01 14.25 -12.93
N LEU A 549 -9.10 13.40 -12.46
CA LEU A 549 -8.50 12.31 -13.20
C LEU A 549 -9.25 11.02 -12.85
N ILE A 550 -9.71 10.29 -13.87
CA ILE A 550 -10.35 8.99 -13.71
C ILE A 550 -9.41 7.90 -14.25
N ILE A 551 -9.22 6.86 -13.45
CA ILE A 551 -8.43 5.68 -13.81
C ILE A 551 -9.31 4.44 -13.70
N THR A 552 -9.20 3.57 -14.69
CA THR A 552 -9.86 2.26 -14.70
C THR A 552 -8.84 1.18 -15.05
N HIS A 553 -9.13 -0.07 -14.72
CA HIS A 553 -8.32 -1.19 -15.19
C HIS A 553 -8.61 -1.46 -16.68
N SER A 554 -9.89 -1.55 -17.04
CA SER A 554 -10.34 -1.93 -18.38
C SER A 554 -10.95 -0.77 -19.19
N ASN A 555 -10.85 -0.87 -20.53
CA ASN A 555 -11.56 0.04 -21.43
C ASN A 555 -13.09 -0.10 -21.33
N GLN A 556 -13.60 -1.27 -20.97
CA GLN A 556 -15.03 -1.49 -20.80
C GLN A 556 -15.57 -0.69 -19.62
N ALA A 557 -14.93 -0.76 -18.46
CA ALA A 557 -15.32 0.05 -17.30
C ALA A 557 -15.23 1.55 -17.60
N LEU A 558 -14.20 1.95 -18.36
CA LEU A 558 -14.08 3.33 -18.84
C LEU A 558 -15.30 3.73 -19.70
N ASN A 559 -15.68 2.90 -20.67
CA ASN A 559 -16.86 3.15 -21.52
C ASN A 559 -18.14 3.30 -20.69
N ASP A 560 -18.42 2.32 -19.82
CA ASP A 560 -19.61 2.30 -18.96
C ASP A 560 -19.71 3.56 -18.09
N LEU A 561 -18.58 4.00 -17.54
CA LEU A 561 -18.50 5.19 -16.72
C LEU A 561 -18.69 6.48 -17.54
N PHE A 562 -18.11 6.56 -18.75
CA PHE A 562 -18.30 7.71 -19.64
C PHE A 562 -19.75 7.85 -20.11
N GLU A 563 -20.38 6.74 -20.54
CA GLU A 563 -21.79 6.72 -20.97
C GLU A 563 -22.70 7.27 -19.87
N LYS A 564 -22.50 6.82 -18.62
CA LYS A 564 -23.26 7.32 -17.48
C LYS A 564 -22.96 8.76 -17.11
N ILE A 565 -21.73 9.27 -17.31
CA ILE A 565 -21.42 10.70 -17.13
C ILE A 565 -22.17 11.55 -18.14
N MET A 566 -22.30 11.08 -19.39
CA MET A 566 -23.03 11.80 -20.44
C MET A 566 -24.53 11.93 -20.16
N GLU A 567 -25.08 11.06 -19.31
CA GLU A 567 -26.46 11.17 -18.80
C GLU A 567 -26.60 12.22 -17.68
N ARG A 568 -25.50 12.85 -17.23
CA ARG A 568 -25.50 13.89 -16.18
C ARG A 568 -25.27 15.29 -16.75
N ASP A 569 -25.41 16.29 -15.90
CA ASP A 569 -25.20 17.70 -16.22
C ASP A 569 -23.70 18.06 -16.33
N VAL A 570 -22.98 17.30 -17.15
CA VAL A 570 -21.56 17.52 -17.45
C VAL A 570 -21.41 17.72 -18.96
N PRO A 571 -21.09 18.94 -19.42
CA PRO A 571 -20.89 19.21 -20.84
C PRO A 571 -19.77 18.36 -21.43
N ALA A 572 -20.03 17.74 -22.58
CA ALA A 572 -19.08 16.88 -23.28
C ALA A 572 -17.73 17.56 -23.58
N ARG A 573 -17.70 18.90 -23.69
CA ARG A 573 -16.46 19.69 -23.89
C ARG A 573 -15.45 19.62 -22.76
N TYR A 574 -15.90 19.29 -21.55
CA TYR A 574 -15.01 19.13 -20.39
C TYR A 574 -14.56 17.69 -20.18
N LEU A 575 -15.04 16.75 -21.00
CA LEU A 575 -14.71 15.34 -20.96
C LEU A 575 -13.61 15.03 -21.99
N LEU A 576 -12.56 14.33 -21.54
CA LEU A 576 -11.48 13.86 -22.40
C LEU A 576 -11.13 12.41 -22.07
N ARG A 577 -11.13 11.54 -23.08
CA ARG A 577 -10.64 10.17 -22.99
C ARG A 577 -9.25 10.06 -23.60
N LEU A 578 -8.35 9.36 -22.91
CA LEU A 578 -7.00 9.04 -23.38
C LEU A 578 -6.76 7.53 -23.30
N GLY A 579 -6.18 6.94 -24.34
CA GLY A 579 -5.94 5.49 -24.35
C GLY A 579 -5.98 4.82 -25.72
N GLN A 580 -5.78 3.50 -25.72
CA GLN A 580 -6.23 2.65 -26.82
C GLN A 580 -7.75 2.50 -26.70
N GLY A 581 -8.48 2.49 -27.81
CA GLY A 581 -9.94 2.42 -27.81
C GLY A 581 -10.65 3.77 -27.64
N GLU A 582 -9.94 4.91 -27.80
CA GLU A 582 -10.53 6.26 -27.75
C GLU A 582 -11.76 6.46 -28.68
N GLN A 583 -11.89 5.63 -29.73
CA GLN A 583 -12.95 5.68 -30.75
C GLN A 583 -14.02 4.58 -30.59
N GLU A 584 -13.95 3.73 -29.56
CA GLU A 584 -14.82 2.56 -29.41
C GLU A 584 -16.06 2.81 -28.53
N LEU A 585 -16.36 4.08 -28.18
CA LEU A 585 -17.61 4.40 -27.49
C LEU A 585 -18.81 4.21 -28.44
N ALA A 586 -19.88 3.59 -27.93
CA ALA A 586 -21.15 3.47 -28.63
C ALA A 586 -21.95 4.79 -28.60
N THR A 587 -21.29 5.90 -28.92
CA THR A 587 -21.86 7.25 -28.89
C THR A 587 -21.50 8.01 -30.16
N ASP A 588 -22.38 8.89 -30.62
CA ASP A 588 -22.13 9.75 -31.79
C ASP A 588 -21.00 10.80 -31.57
N LEU A 589 -20.47 10.89 -30.34
CA LEU A 589 -19.41 11.82 -29.96
C LEU A 589 -18.05 11.12 -29.85
N ASP A 590 -17.03 11.72 -30.48
CA ASP A 590 -15.64 11.27 -30.38
C ASP A 590 -14.91 12.01 -29.23
N PHE A 591 -14.61 11.27 -28.15
CA PHE A 591 -13.91 11.78 -26.96
C PHE A 591 -12.38 11.64 -27.01
N SER A 592 -11.84 11.17 -28.14
CA SER A 592 -10.40 11.17 -28.41
C SER A 592 -9.84 12.59 -28.45
N ARG A 593 -8.51 12.72 -28.37
CA ARG A 593 -7.86 14.03 -28.53
C ARG A 593 -8.24 14.71 -29.85
N GLN A 594 -8.28 13.95 -30.94
CA GLN A 594 -8.61 14.47 -32.26
C GLN A 594 -10.09 14.83 -32.37
N GLY A 595 -10.96 13.93 -31.94
CA GLY A 595 -12.41 14.12 -31.93
C GLY A 595 -12.82 15.36 -31.16
N ARG A 596 -12.27 15.53 -29.95
CA ARG A 596 -12.54 16.72 -29.13
C ARG A 596 -12.04 18.01 -29.76
N VAL A 597 -10.88 18.01 -30.41
CA VAL A 597 -10.38 19.18 -31.15
C VAL A 597 -11.33 19.52 -32.30
N ASN A 598 -11.74 18.54 -33.09
CA ASN A 598 -12.68 18.73 -34.20
C ASN A 598 -14.04 19.26 -33.71
N ALA A 599 -14.59 18.67 -32.64
CA ALA A 599 -15.84 19.09 -32.03
C ALA A 599 -15.77 20.55 -31.52
N MET A 600 -14.67 20.97 -30.90
CA MET A 600 -14.48 22.36 -30.46
C MET A 600 -14.39 23.32 -31.65
N LEU A 601 -13.75 22.93 -32.76
CA LEU A 601 -13.67 23.77 -33.97
C LEU A 601 -15.03 23.93 -34.65
N VAL A 602 -15.84 22.87 -34.74
CA VAL A 602 -17.21 22.94 -35.26
C VAL A 602 -18.08 23.79 -34.34
N ARG A 603 -18.04 23.53 -33.02
CA ARG A 603 -18.79 24.28 -32.02
C ARG A 603 -18.45 25.77 -32.04
N ARG A 604 -17.18 26.13 -32.26
CA ARG A 604 -16.76 27.52 -32.42
C ARG A 604 -17.52 28.19 -33.57
N LEU A 605 -17.65 27.54 -34.73
CA LEU A 605 -18.37 28.11 -35.88
C LEU A 605 -19.87 28.29 -35.59
N GLU A 606 -20.50 27.32 -34.91
CA GLU A 606 -21.90 27.44 -34.48
C GLU A 606 -22.10 28.62 -33.55
N LEU A 607 -21.24 28.78 -32.54
CA LEU A 607 -21.34 29.86 -31.56
C LEU A 607 -21.10 31.23 -32.20
N LEU A 608 -20.15 31.34 -33.13
CA LEU A 608 -19.91 32.58 -33.88
C LEU A 608 -21.12 32.96 -34.74
N SER A 609 -21.79 31.99 -35.37
CA SER A 609 -23.04 32.23 -36.09
C SER A 609 -24.17 32.73 -35.17
N GLU A 610 -24.24 32.25 -33.92
CA GLU A 610 -25.17 32.78 -32.92
C GLU A 610 -24.82 34.23 -32.52
N VAL A 611 -23.53 34.59 -32.47
CA VAL A 611 -23.11 35.99 -32.25
C VAL A 611 -23.52 36.88 -33.43
N GLU A 612 -23.37 36.43 -34.67
CA GLU A 612 -23.87 37.15 -35.85
C GLU A 612 -25.39 37.34 -35.81
N ARG A 613 -26.13 36.31 -35.38
CA ARG A 613 -27.59 36.39 -35.18
C ARG A 613 -27.96 37.40 -34.10
N LEU A 614 -27.23 37.42 -32.98
CA LEU A 614 -27.42 38.40 -31.90
C LEU A 614 -27.11 39.82 -32.37
N ALA A 615 -26.01 40.01 -33.12
CA ALA A 615 -25.65 41.31 -33.70
C ALA A 615 -26.74 41.85 -34.63
N ARG A 616 -27.28 41.00 -35.52
CA ARG A 616 -28.43 41.35 -36.38
C ARG A 616 -29.67 41.76 -35.58
N SER A 617 -30.01 41.01 -34.54
CA SER A 617 -31.15 41.33 -33.66
C SER A 617 -30.98 42.65 -32.89
N LEU A 618 -29.75 43.14 -32.75
CA LEU A 618 -29.42 44.42 -32.12
C LEU A 618 -29.15 45.54 -33.14
N GLN A 619 -29.35 45.26 -34.44
CA GLN A 619 -29.09 46.18 -35.56
C GLN A 619 -27.64 46.68 -35.59
N LEU A 620 -26.69 45.79 -35.29
CA LEU A 620 -25.26 46.05 -35.31
C LEU A 620 -24.58 45.32 -36.48
N PRO A 621 -23.40 45.78 -36.93
CA PRO A 621 -22.58 45.08 -37.92
C PRO A 621 -22.29 43.62 -37.52
N GLU A 622 -22.34 42.72 -38.49
CA GLU A 622 -22.16 41.27 -38.29
C GLU A 622 -20.69 40.83 -38.19
N ASP A 623 -19.75 41.70 -38.56
CA ASP A 623 -18.30 41.44 -38.51
C ASP A 623 -17.78 41.16 -37.09
N VAL A 624 -18.57 41.51 -36.07
CA VAL A 624 -18.34 41.15 -34.67
C VAL A 624 -18.40 39.64 -34.39
N GLY A 625 -18.96 38.84 -35.31
CA GLY A 625 -19.04 37.39 -35.21
C GLY A 625 -17.91 36.65 -35.94
N TYR A 626 -16.92 37.33 -36.52
CA TYR A 626 -15.90 36.66 -37.33
C TYR A 626 -14.83 35.90 -36.53
N THR A 627 -14.53 36.33 -35.31
CA THR A 627 -13.49 35.72 -34.46
C THR A 627 -13.93 35.63 -33.00
N CYS A 628 -13.31 34.73 -32.22
CA CYS A 628 -13.56 34.66 -30.78
C CYS A 628 -13.21 35.98 -30.08
N GLU A 629 -12.19 36.69 -30.57
CA GLU A 629 -11.74 37.97 -30.02
C GLU A 629 -12.74 39.11 -30.25
N THR A 630 -13.25 39.24 -31.48
CA THR A 630 -14.26 40.26 -31.81
C THR A 630 -15.58 40.00 -31.08
N ALA A 631 -15.98 38.73 -30.96
CA ALA A 631 -17.12 38.33 -30.13
C ALA A 631 -16.93 38.71 -28.66
N GLY A 632 -15.72 38.60 -28.12
CA GLY A 632 -15.39 39.04 -26.76
C GLY A 632 -15.57 40.56 -26.56
N TYR A 633 -15.15 41.38 -27.52
CA TYR A 633 -15.41 42.83 -27.49
C TYR A 633 -16.91 43.14 -27.58
N PHE A 634 -17.63 42.42 -28.44
CA PHE A 634 -19.08 42.55 -28.58
C PHE A 634 -19.84 42.20 -27.30
N TRP A 635 -19.43 41.13 -26.60
CA TRP A 635 -19.98 40.78 -25.29
C TRP A 635 -19.89 41.95 -24.31
N LEU A 636 -18.71 42.55 -24.15
CA LEU A 636 -18.49 43.62 -23.17
C LEU A 636 -19.20 44.93 -23.57
N LEU A 637 -19.03 45.36 -24.83
CA LEU A 637 -19.47 46.69 -25.28
C LEU A 637 -20.97 46.74 -25.59
N HIS A 638 -21.56 45.63 -26.03
CA HIS A 638 -22.92 45.62 -26.56
C HIS A 638 -23.90 44.74 -25.80
N VAL A 639 -23.48 43.56 -25.33
CA VAL A 639 -24.39 42.64 -24.63
C VAL A 639 -24.44 42.98 -23.14
N TYR A 640 -23.29 42.97 -22.48
CA TYR A 640 -23.16 43.19 -21.04
C TYR A 640 -23.61 44.60 -20.64
N SER A 641 -23.20 45.64 -21.39
CA SER A 641 -23.62 47.02 -21.14
C SER A 641 -25.15 47.21 -21.19
N ARG A 642 -25.83 46.60 -22.17
CA ARG A 642 -27.30 46.63 -22.29
C ARG A 642 -27.97 45.89 -21.15
N TRP A 643 -27.39 44.79 -20.70
CA TRP A 643 -27.88 44.05 -19.53
C TRP A 643 -27.75 44.86 -18.23
N GLU A 644 -26.63 45.56 -18.01
CA GLU A 644 -26.46 46.43 -16.84
C GLU A 644 -27.46 47.59 -16.83
N LEU A 645 -27.66 48.24 -17.98
CA LEU A 645 -28.68 49.29 -18.12
C LEU A 645 -30.09 48.74 -17.84
N PHE A 646 -30.39 47.53 -18.32
CA PHE A 646 -31.66 46.85 -18.05
C PHE A 646 -31.84 46.54 -16.56
N LEU A 647 -30.83 45.99 -15.88
CA LEU A 647 -30.87 45.72 -14.44
C LEU A 647 -31.06 47.00 -13.63
N ALA A 648 -30.34 48.07 -13.97
CA ALA A 648 -30.48 49.38 -13.33
C ALA A 648 -31.90 49.94 -13.50
N ALA A 649 -32.49 49.80 -14.70
CA ALA A 649 -33.87 50.21 -14.95
C ALA A 649 -34.88 49.36 -14.15
N CYS A 650 -34.62 48.07 -13.99
CA CYS A 650 -35.49 47.15 -13.26
C CYS A 650 -35.50 47.40 -11.75
N ALA A 651 -34.35 47.74 -11.15
CA ALA A 651 -34.24 48.02 -9.72
C ALA A 651 -35.14 49.18 -9.24
N GLY A 652 -35.51 50.10 -10.13
CA GLY A 652 -36.45 51.20 -9.82
C GLY A 652 -37.93 50.89 -10.11
N ASN A 653 -38.26 49.71 -10.65
CA ASN A 653 -39.58 49.41 -11.23
C ASN A 653 -40.15 48.03 -10.83
N GLU A 654 -39.72 47.49 -9.68
CA GLU A 654 -40.13 46.15 -9.20
C GLU A 654 -41.66 45.99 -9.01
N ASN A 655 -42.37 47.11 -8.82
CA ASN A 655 -43.83 47.13 -8.65
C ASN A 655 -44.63 46.99 -9.94
N ASN A 656 -43.98 46.99 -11.12
CA ASN A 656 -44.66 46.89 -12.42
C ASN A 656 -44.46 45.48 -13.04
N PRO A 657 -45.50 44.62 -13.05
CA PRO A 657 -45.39 43.24 -13.52
C PRO A 657 -44.95 43.08 -14.98
N SER A 658 -45.32 43.99 -15.89
CA SER A 658 -44.97 43.90 -17.32
C SER A 658 -43.62 44.51 -17.66
N PHE A 659 -43.00 45.25 -16.74
CA PHE A 659 -41.83 46.08 -17.02
C PHE A 659 -40.66 45.29 -17.60
N VAL A 660 -40.41 44.10 -17.06
CA VAL A 660 -39.35 43.20 -17.52
C VAL A 660 -39.59 42.82 -18.99
N GLN A 661 -40.80 42.38 -19.33
CA GLN A 661 -41.17 41.99 -20.69
C GLN A 661 -41.07 43.15 -21.70
N ASP A 662 -41.39 44.37 -21.26
CA ASP A 662 -41.41 45.57 -22.09
C ASP A 662 -40.00 46.14 -22.34
N ARG A 663 -39.09 46.01 -21.37
CA ARG A 663 -37.75 46.61 -21.41
C ARG A 663 -36.63 45.61 -21.69
N PHE A 664 -36.91 44.31 -21.79
CA PHE A 664 -35.88 43.29 -22.01
C PHE A 664 -35.11 43.52 -23.34
N PRO A 665 -33.78 43.69 -23.28
CA PRO A 665 -33.00 44.17 -24.42
C PRO A 665 -32.75 43.14 -25.53
N PHE A 666 -33.04 41.86 -25.30
CA PHE A 666 -32.73 40.76 -26.23
C PHE A 666 -33.98 40.06 -26.77
N LYS A 667 -35.14 40.74 -26.75
CA LYS A 667 -36.44 40.15 -27.11
C LYS A 667 -36.49 39.58 -28.52
N GLU A 668 -35.87 40.26 -29.49
CA GLU A 668 -35.81 39.79 -30.89
C GLU A 668 -34.94 38.54 -31.05
N PHE A 669 -33.82 38.46 -30.33
CA PHE A 669 -32.94 37.30 -30.34
C PHE A 669 -33.64 36.03 -29.82
N PHE A 670 -34.44 36.14 -28.76
CA PHE A 670 -35.17 35.00 -28.18
C PHE A 670 -36.57 34.78 -28.79
N SER A 671 -36.82 35.28 -30.00
CA SER A 671 -38.12 35.16 -30.67
C SER A 671 -38.45 33.74 -31.15
N ASP A 672 -37.42 32.90 -31.30
CA ASP A 672 -37.43 31.48 -31.67
C ASP A 672 -37.52 30.54 -30.45
N ALA A 673 -37.41 31.07 -29.23
CA ALA A 673 -37.61 30.29 -28.01
C ALA A 673 -39.07 29.85 -27.82
N PRO A 674 -39.33 28.75 -27.08
CA PRO A 674 -40.69 28.33 -26.71
C PRO A 674 -41.50 29.47 -26.06
N LYS A 675 -42.67 29.77 -26.62
CA LYS A 675 -43.52 30.89 -26.17
C LYS A 675 -44.56 30.44 -25.14
N PRO A 676 -44.94 31.31 -24.18
CA PRO A 676 -44.37 32.64 -23.92
C PRO A 676 -43.12 32.58 -23.00
N VAL A 677 -42.05 33.32 -23.36
CA VAL A 677 -40.83 33.47 -22.53
C VAL A 677 -41.11 34.32 -21.28
N PHE A 678 -41.94 35.34 -21.42
CA PHE A 678 -42.37 36.23 -20.34
C PHE A 678 -43.88 36.14 -20.19
N SER A 679 -44.34 36.06 -18.95
CA SER A 679 -45.76 35.96 -18.61
C SER A 679 -46.46 37.31 -18.51
N GLY A 680 -45.75 38.38 -18.15
CA GLY A 680 -46.32 39.70 -17.86
C GLY A 680 -47.13 39.74 -16.56
N GLU A 681 -47.22 38.62 -15.82
CA GLU A 681 -48.06 38.46 -14.63
C GLU A 681 -47.31 38.80 -13.34
N SER A 682 -45.98 38.58 -13.30
CA SER A 682 -45.15 38.80 -12.12
C SER A 682 -43.76 39.27 -12.52
N PHE A 683 -43.34 40.40 -11.94
CA PHE A 683 -42.00 40.95 -12.11
C PHE A 683 -40.92 39.93 -11.73
N GLU A 684 -41.10 39.21 -10.62
CA GLU A 684 -40.11 38.24 -10.14
C GLU A 684 -39.95 37.05 -11.09
N LYS A 685 -41.08 36.51 -11.59
CA LYS A 685 -41.10 35.38 -12.54
C LYS A 685 -40.46 35.78 -13.87
N ASP A 686 -40.82 36.95 -14.39
CA ASP A 686 -40.26 37.43 -15.66
C ASP A 686 -38.80 37.84 -15.50
N MET A 687 -38.40 38.43 -14.36
CA MET A 687 -37.00 38.74 -14.04
C MET A 687 -36.16 37.46 -13.96
N ARG A 688 -36.71 36.37 -13.41
CA ARG A 688 -36.08 35.06 -13.41
C ARG A 688 -35.88 34.53 -14.84
N ALA A 689 -36.90 34.61 -15.70
CA ALA A 689 -36.78 34.24 -17.11
C ALA A 689 -35.78 35.11 -17.88
N ALA A 690 -35.73 36.43 -17.60
CA ALA A 690 -34.77 37.35 -18.20
C ALA A 690 -33.33 37.01 -17.79
N LYS A 691 -33.12 36.67 -16.50
CA LYS A 691 -31.84 36.14 -16.01
C LYS A 691 -31.48 34.82 -16.68
N GLY A 692 -32.45 33.92 -16.93
CA GLY A 692 -32.23 32.69 -17.69
C GLY A 692 -31.77 32.95 -19.13
N CYS A 693 -32.44 33.87 -19.83
CA CYS A 693 -32.03 34.32 -21.16
C CYS A 693 -30.60 34.89 -21.15
N PHE A 694 -30.27 35.69 -20.13
CA PHE A 694 -28.91 36.22 -20.00
C PHE A 694 -27.87 35.14 -19.65
N THR A 695 -28.24 34.12 -18.86
CA THR A 695 -27.40 32.94 -18.59
C THR A 695 -27.06 32.20 -19.88
N HIS A 696 -28.05 32.00 -20.75
CA HIS A 696 -27.83 31.38 -22.07
C HIS A 696 -26.79 32.18 -22.88
N LEU A 697 -26.95 33.51 -23.01
CA LEU A 697 -25.98 34.35 -23.70
C LEU A 697 -24.59 34.28 -23.06
N LYS A 698 -24.52 34.36 -21.73
CA LYS A 698 -23.26 34.26 -20.98
C LYS A 698 -22.55 32.94 -21.26
N THR A 699 -23.28 31.83 -21.33
CA THR A 699 -22.72 30.52 -21.69
C THR A 699 -22.15 30.52 -23.12
N VAL A 700 -22.87 31.10 -24.11
CA VAL A 700 -22.38 31.23 -25.49
C VAL A 700 -21.02 31.95 -25.55
N PHE A 701 -20.91 33.12 -24.92
CA PHE A 701 -19.67 33.90 -24.92
C PHE A 701 -18.56 33.28 -24.07
N GLN A 702 -18.90 32.61 -22.97
CA GLN A 702 -17.92 31.87 -22.18
C GLN A 702 -17.33 30.70 -22.99
N GLU A 703 -18.15 29.95 -23.73
CA GLU A 703 -17.68 28.89 -24.62
C GLU A 703 -16.80 29.44 -25.75
N LEU A 704 -17.12 30.61 -26.30
CA LEU A 704 -16.28 31.27 -27.31
C LEU A 704 -14.90 31.68 -26.78
N GLU A 705 -14.82 32.19 -25.54
CA GLU A 705 -13.53 32.51 -24.92
C GLU A 705 -12.69 31.24 -24.70
N GLU A 706 -13.32 30.12 -24.30
CA GLU A 706 -12.66 28.81 -24.23
C GLU A 706 -12.18 28.32 -25.62
N CYS A 707 -12.94 28.62 -26.68
CA CYS A 707 -12.58 28.29 -28.06
C CYS A 707 -11.45 29.18 -28.63
N ARG A 708 -11.18 30.35 -28.04
CA ARG A 708 -10.17 31.31 -28.53
C ARG A 708 -8.78 30.68 -28.66
N ALA A 709 -8.42 29.80 -27.74
CA ALA A 709 -7.14 29.09 -27.83
C ALA A 709 -7.00 28.22 -29.08
N PHE A 710 -8.10 27.65 -29.59
CA PHE A 710 -8.09 26.83 -30.81
C PHE A 710 -7.92 27.67 -32.08
N GLU A 711 -8.31 28.95 -32.02
CA GLU A 711 -8.04 29.93 -33.08
C GLU A 711 -6.55 30.30 -33.12
N LEU A 712 -5.93 30.52 -31.95
CA LEU A 712 -4.53 30.93 -31.82
C LEU A 712 -3.54 29.79 -32.13
N LEU A 713 -3.84 28.58 -31.66
CA LEU A 713 -2.97 27.41 -31.82
C LEU A 713 -3.17 26.82 -33.22
N LYS A 714 -2.09 26.73 -34.00
CA LYS A 714 -2.14 26.28 -35.39
C LYS A 714 -2.06 24.76 -35.55
N SER A 715 -1.23 24.10 -34.74
CA SER A 715 -1.03 22.65 -34.87
C SER A 715 -2.10 21.89 -34.09
N THR A 716 -2.53 20.76 -34.66
CA THR A 716 -3.47 19.84 -34.01
C THR A 716 -2.91 19.31 -32.68
N ALA A 717 -1.59 19.11 -32.61
CA ALA A 717 -0.92 18.67 -31.39
C ALA A 717 -1.00 19.72 -30.26
N ASP A 718 -0.77 20.99 -30.57
CA ASP A 718 -0.86 22.06 -29.57
C ASP A 718 -2.29 22.26 -29.10
N ARG A 719 -3.27 22.19 -30.01
CA ARG A 719 -4.70 22.21 -29.67
C ARG A 719 -5.08 21.07 -28.73
N ALA A 720 -4.61 19.85 -29.01
CA ALA A 720 -4.83 18.69 -28.15
C ALA A 720 -4.15 18.86 -26.77
N ASN A 721 -2.95 19.44 -26.73
CA ASN A 721 -2.23 19.72 -25.48
C ASN A 721 -2.96 20.77 -24.64
N TYR A 722 -3.46 21.85 -25.25
CA TYR A 722 -4.29 22.84 -24.57
C TYR A 722 -5.55 22.19 -23.99
N LEU A 723 -6.20 21.34 -24.78
CA LEU A 723 -7.40 20.64 -24.33
C LEU A 723 -7.11 19.79 -23.09
N MET A 724 -6.04 19.00 -23.13
CA MET A 724 -5.64 18.12 -22.03
C MET A 724 -5.10 18.84 -20.80
N THR A 725 -4.52 20.05 -20.93
CA THR A 725 -3.88 20.74 -19.80
C THR A 725 -4.72 21.87 -19.20
N LYS A 726 -5.64 22.45 -19.98
CA LYS A 726 -6.43 23.63 -19.60
C LYS A 726 -7.93 23.42 -19.72
N GLN A 727 -8.41 22.91 -20.85
CA GLN A 727 -9.85 22.87 -21.14
C GLN A 727 -10.58 21.74 -20.40
N ALA A 728 -10.10 20.51 -20.52
CA ALA A 728 -10.78 19.34 -19.96
C ALA A 728 -10.79 19.41 -18.42
N LYS A 729 -11.97 19.23 -17.81
CA LYS A 729 -12.10 19.16 -16.34
C LYS A 729 -12.12 17.73 -15.84
N ILE A 730 -12.60 16.80 -16.67
CA ILE A 730 -12.61 15.38 -16.39
C ILE A 730 -11.77 14.70 -17.47
N VAL A 731 -10.64 14.13 -17.05
CA VAL A 731 -9.73 13.40 -17.95
C VAL A 731 -9.69 11.96 -17.47
N ALA A 732 -9.86 11.02 -18.39
CA ALA A 732 -10.03 9.63 -18.02
C ALA A 732 -9.23 8.70 -18.93
N MET A 733 -8.63 7.66 -18.35
CA MET A 733 -7.76 6.71 -19.03
C MET A 733 -7.66 5.39 -18.28
N THR A 734 -7.00 4.40 -18.87
CA THR A 734 -6.65 3.16 -18.17
C THR A 734 -5.37 3.33 -17.34
N CYS A 735 -5.19 2.51 -16.30
CA CYS A 735 -3.98 2.48 -15.47
C CYS A 735 -2.72 2.22 -16.30
N THR A 736 -2.80 1.32 -17.29
CA THR A 736 -1.71 1.02 -18.21
C THR A 736 -1.32 2.23 -19.05
N HIS A 737 -2.31 3.00 -19.54
CA HIS A 737 -2.02 4.22 -20.30
C HIS A 737 -1.36 5.29 -19.42
N ALA A 738 -1.85 5.47 -18.19
CA ALA A 738 -1.23 6.36 -17.20
C ALA A 738 0.25 5.99 -16.95
N ALA A 739 0.55 4.70 -16.77
CA ALA A 739 1.91 4.21 -16.58
C ALA A 739 2.82 4.50 -17.79
N LEU A 740 2.36 4.20 -19.01
CA LEU A 740 3.12 4.42 -20.25
C LEU A 740 3.36 5.91 -20.54
N LYS A 741 2.38 6.78 -20.22
CA LYS A 741 2.41 8.21 -20.56
C LYS A 741 2.85 9.14 -19.44
N ARG A 742 3.18 8.61 -18.26
CA ARG A 742 3.66 9.41 -17.11
C ARG A 742 4.69 10.48 -17.47
N ARG A 743 5.73 10.12 -18.24
CA ARG A 743 6.78 11.06 -18.63
C ARG A 743 6.24 12.21 -19.48
N ASP A 744 5.30 11.92 -20.37
CA ASP A 744 4.72 12.91 -21.27
C ASP A 744 3.81 13.87 -20.48
N PHE A 745 3.01 13.36 -19.53
CA PHE A 745 2.21 14.20 -18.61
C PHE A 745 3.06 15.16 -17.77
N LEU A 746 4.18 14.68 -17.22
CA LEU A 746 5.11 15.50 -16.43
C LEU A 746 5.85 16.56 -17.25
N LYS A 747 6.06 16.32 -18.55
CA LYS A 747 6.65 17.29 -19.48
C LYS A 747 5.64 18.35 -19.90
N LEU A 748 4.39 17.94 -20.14
CA LEU A 748 3.30 18.82 -20.55
C LEU A 748 2.74 19.65 -19.39
N GLY A 749 3.16 19.38 -18.16
CA GLY A 749 2.66 20.09 -16.98
C GLY A 749 1.19 19.77 -16.71
N PHE A 750 0.79 18.51 -16.91
CA PHE A 750 -0.54 18.04 -16.56
C PHE A 750 -0.82 18.25 -15.07
N LYS A 751 -2.03 18.71 -14.73
CA LYS A 751 -2.46 19.04 -13.36
C LYS A 751 -3.86 18.52 -13.09
N TYR A 752 -4.09 18.01 -11.89
CA TYR A 752 -5.38 17.54 -11.41
C TYR A 752 -5.44 17.62 -9.87
N ASP A 753 -6.66 17.77 -9.36
CA ASP A 753 -6.93 17.97 -7.94
C ASP A 753 -7.58 16.72 -7.33
N ASN A 754 -8.33 15.95 -8.12
CA ASN A 754 -9.05 14.76 -7.65
C ASN A 754 -8.65 13.55 -8.50
N LEU A 755 -8.49 12.39 -7.86
CA LEU A 755 -8.25 11.11 -8.51
C LEU A 755 -9.38 10.15 -8.13
N LEU A 756 -10.07 9.60 -9.12
CA LEU A 756 -11.05 8.53 -8.94
C LEU A 756 -10.57 7.28 -9.66
N MET A 757 -10.54 6.14 -8.97
CA MET A 757 -10.21 4.85 -9.53
C MET A 757 -11.39 3.90 -9.41
N GLU A 758 -11.83 3.34 -10.53
CA GLU A 758 -12.77 2.21 -10.56
C GLU A 758 -12.02 0.92 -10.86
N GLU A 759 -12.56 -0.22 -10.42
CA GLU A 759 -11.89 -1.53 -10.48
C GLU A 759 -10.57 -1.55 -9.71
N SER A 760 -10.46 -0.74 -8.65
CA SER A 760 -9.20 -0.52 -7.91
C SER A 760 -8.60 -1.82 -7.33
N ALA A 761 -9.45 -2.80 -7.05
CA ALA A 761 -9.04 -4.11 -6.54
C ALA A 761 -8.37 -5.00 -7.61
N GLN A 762 -8.55 -4.70 -8.90
CA GLN A 762 -7.96 -5.41 -10.05
C GLN A 762 -6.69 -4.75 -10.59
N ILE A 763 -6.33 -3.56 -10.08
CA ILE A 763 -5.16 -2.81 -10.54
C ILE A 763 -3.94 -3.17 -9.68
N LEU A 764 -2.82 -3.50 -10.33
CA LEU A 764 -1.56 -3.79 -9.64
C LEU A 764 -1.15 -2.62 -8.74
N GLU A 765 -0.57 -2.90 -7.58
CA GLU A 765 -0.20 -1.87 -6.60
C GLU A 765 0.59 -0.69 -7.20
N ILE A 766 1.60 -0.98 -8.01
CA ILE A 766 2.40 0.08 -8.66
C ILE A 766 1.60 0.89 -9.69
N GLU A 767 0.66 0.25 -10.38
CA GLU A 767 -0.21 0.91 -11.36
C GLU A 767 -1.32 1.74 -10.70
N THR A 768 -1.66 1.47 -9.43
CA THR A 768 -2.49 2.34 -8.59
C THR A 768 -1.70 3.54 -8.07
N PHE A 769 -0.42 3.36 -7.77
CA PHE A 769 0.42 4.45 -7.24
C PHE A 769 0.83 5.47 -8.32
N ILE A 770 1.15 5.02 -9.55
CA ILE A 770 1.60 5.91 -10.64
C ILE A 770 0.62 7.06 -10.93
N PRO A 771 -0.71 6.84 -11.03
CA PRO A 771 -1.69 7.90 -11.24
C PRO A 771 -1.75 8.96 -10.15
N MET A 772 -1.20 8.72 -8.95
CA MET A 772 -1.08 9.75 -7.91
C MET A 772 0.08 10.72 -8.19
N LEU A 773 0.99 10.36 -9.11
CA LEU A 773 2.24 11.07 -9.43
C LEU A 773 2.35 11.44 -10.92
N LEU A 774 1.22 11.69 -11.61
CA LEU A 774 1.19 12.16 -13.01
C LEU A 774 1.39 13.67 -13.14
N GLN A 775 1.53 14.37 -12.02
CA GLN A 775 1.81 15.80 -11.94
C GLN A 775 3.05 16.08 -11.09
N ARG A 776 3.68 17.23 -11.32
CA ARG A 776 4.78 17.71 -10.46
C ARG A 776 4.19 18.31 -9.18
N GLN A 777 4.99 18.29 -8.11
CA GLN A 777 4.65 18.98 -6.87
C GLN A 777 4.66 20.51 -7.09
N GLU A 778 3.73 21.21 -6.45
CA GLU A 778 3.65 22.67 -6.39
C GLU A 778 4.10 23.10 -4.98
N ASP A 779 5.11 23.96 -4.88
CA ASP A 779 5.66 24.45 -3.61
C ASP A 779 6.05 23.34 -2.61
N GLY A 780 6.56 22.21 -3.11
CA GLY A 780 6.96 21.06 -2.30
C GLY A 780 5.80 20.15 -1.83
N HIS A 781 4.57 20.46 -2.25
CA HIS A 781 3.38 19.69 -1.88
C HIS A 781 2.67 19.10 -3.10
N SER A 782 1.96 17.99 -2.88
CA SER A 782 1.07 17.43 -3.90
C SER A 782 -0.16 18.33 -4.06
N ARG A 783 -0.55 18.60 -5.31
CA ARG A 783 -1.82 19.26 -5.64
C ARG A 783 -3.04 18.37 -5.37
N LEU A 784 -2.84 17.05 -5.25
CA LEU A 784 -3.91 16.09 -5.07
C LEU A 784 -4.63 16.32 -3.73
N LYS A 785 -5.94 16.58 -3.80
CA LYS A 785 -6.82 16.84 -2.67
C LYS A 785 -7.65 15.61 -2.29
N ARG A 786 -7.99 14.77 -3.27
CA ARG A 786 -8.89 13.62 -3.11
C ARG A 786 -8.36 12.40 -3.85
N SER A 787 -8.40 11.25 -3.20
CA SER A 787 -8.15 9.93 -3.79
C SER A 787 -9.34 9.03 -3.47
N ILE A 788 -10.19 8.77 -4.47
CA ILE A 788 -11.37 7.92 -4.35
C ILE A 788 -11.05 6.57 -5.00
N LEU A 789 -10.96 5.51 -4.21
CA LEU A 789 -10.72 4.15 -4.70
C LEU A 789 -12.00 3.33 -4.54
N ILE A 790 -12.54 2.86 -5.67
CA ILE A 790 -13.76 2.06 -5.75
C ILE A 790 -13.39 0.70 -6.32
N GLY A 791 -13.71 -0.37 -5.60
CA GLY A 791 -13.29 -1.72 -5.95
C GLY A 791 -14.04 -2.80 -5.17
N ASP A 792 -13.64 -4.04 -5.39
CA ASP A 792 -14.15 -5.20 -4.65
C ASP A 792 -13.01 -6.20 -4.44
N HIS A 793 -12.54 -6.33 -3.21
CA HIS A 793 -11.41 -7.18 -2.86
C HIS A 793 -11.81 -8.66 -2.69
N HIS A 794 -13.11 -8.98 -2.72
CA HIS A 794 -13.63 -10.34 -2.75
C HIS A 794 -13.74 -10.90 -4.17
N GLN A 795 -13.54 -10.06 -5.20
CA GLN A 795 -13.48 -10.48 -6.60
C GLN A 795 -12.04 -10.77 -7.05
N LEU A 796 -11.86 -11.09 -8.33
CA LEU A 796 -10.57 -11.46 -8.90
C LEU A 796 -9.52 -10.35 -8.67
N PRO A 797 -8.29 -10.72 -8.23
CA PRO A 797 -7.17 -9.79 -8.11
C PRO A 797 -6.53 -9.48 -9.49
N PRO A 798 -5.56 -8.55 -9.55
CA PRO A 798 -4.74 -8.32 -10.73
C PRO A 798 -4.16 -9.61 -11.31
N VAL A 799 -4.15 -9.71 -12.64
CA VAL A 799 -3.64 -10.91 -13.33
C VAL A 799 -2.11 -10.90 -13.36
N VAL A 800 -1.49 -11.83 -12.64
CA VAL A 800 -0.05 -12.10 -12.69
C VAL A 800 0.21 -13.31 -13.59
N LYS A 801 0.88 -13.09 -14.73
CA LYS A 801 1.09 -14.16 -15.73
C LYS A 801 1.88 -15.35 -15.20
N ASN A 802 2.86 -15.10 -14.34
CA ASN A 802 3.65 -16.15 -13.72
C ASN A 802 3.23 -16.30 -12.26
N MET A 803 2.50 -17.39 -11.98
CA MET A 803 1.97 -17.72 -10.67
C MET A 803 3.05 -17.79 -9.57
N ALA A 804 4.33 -18.00 -9.92
CA ALA A 804 5.42 -17.97 -8.94
C ALA A 804 5.54 -16.61 -8.23
N PHE A 805 5.35 -15.49 -8.96
CA PHE A 805 5.37 -14.15 -8.36
C PHE A 805 4.12 -13.88 -7.51
N GLN A 806 2.99 -14.47 -7.87
CA GLN A 806 1.78 -14.43 -7.03
C GLN A 806 2.01 -15.21 -5.73
N LYS A 807 2.44 -16.48 -5.81
CA LYS A 807 2.61 -17.34 -4.64
C LYS A 807 3.69 -16.84 -3.67
N TYR A 808 4.83 -16.38 -4.19
CA TYR A 808 5.96 -16.00 -3.34
C TYR A 808 5.97 -14.52 -2.95
N SER A 809 5.58 -13.62 -3.87
CA SER A 809 5.69 -12.18 -3.65
C SER A 809 4.34 -11.49 -3.46
N HIS A 810 3.23 -12.24 -3.51
CA HIS A 810 1.86 -11.69 -3.50
C HIS A 810 1.69 -10.54 -4.51
N MET A 811 2.29 -10.68 -5.70
CA MET A 811 2.33 -9.63 -6.72
C MET A 811 0.94 -9.28 -7.28
N ASP A 812 -0.03 -10.17 -7.08
CA ASP A 812 -1.45 -9.98 -7.41
C ASP A 812 -2.17 -9.13 -6.35
N GLN A 813 -1.56 -8.78 -5.22
CA GLN A 813 -2.16 -7.85 -4.28
C GLN A 813 -2.25 -6.44 -4.87
N SER A 814 -3.47 -5.90 -4.94
CA SER A 814 -3.69 -4.50 -5.26
C SER A 814 -3.44 -3.60 -4.04
N LEU A 815 -3.13 -2.33 -4.29
CA LEU A 815 -3.06 -1.31 -3.23
C LEU A 815 -4.39 -1.21 -2.46
N PHE A 816 -5.52 -1.41 -3.16
CA PHE A 816 -6.85 -1.41 -2.58
C PHE A 816 -7.02 -2.55 -1.58
N THR A 817 -6.70 -3.78 -1.97
CA THR A 817 -6.77 -4.96 -1.08
C THR A 817 -5.83 -4.81 0.10
N ARG A 818 -4.61 -4.28 -0.12
CA ARG A 818 -3.67 -3.99 0.96
C ARG A 818 -4.22 -2.97 1.96
N PHE A 819 -4.87 -1.92 1.48
CA PHE A 819 -5.50 -0.92 2.35
C PHE A 819 -6.65 -1.48 3.18
N VAL A 820 -7.48 -2.35 2.59
CA VAL A 820 -8.51 -3.08 3.34
C VAL A 820 -7.87 -3.95 4.42
N ARG A 821 -6.83 -4.72 4.08
CA ARG A 821 -6.11 -5.59 5.02
C ARG A 821 -5.49 -4.80 6.19
N LEU A 822 -4.97 -3.60 5.91
CA LEU A 822 -4.41 -2.70 6.92
C LEU A 822 -5.48 -1.98 7.77
N GLY A 823 -6.77 -2.27 7.58
CA GLY A 823 -7.85 -1.71 8.37
C GLY A 823 -8.18 -0.25 8.05
N ILE A 824 -7.84 0.23 6.85
CA ILE A 824 -8.27 1.57 6.42
C ILE A 824 -9.80 1.59 6.35
N PRO A 825 -10.47 2.59 6.97
CA PRO A 825 -11.93 2.68 6.91
C PRO A 825 -12.44 2.73 5.48
N TYR A 826 -13.38 1.85 5.16
CA TYR A 826 -14.04 1.79 3.86
C TYR A 826 -15.57 1.77 4.03
N ILE A 827 -16.27 2.13 2.96
CA ILE A 827 -17.72 2.14 2.90
C ILE A 827 -18.15 0.97 2.02
N GLU A 828 -18.86 0.01 2.59
CA GLU A 828 -19.34 -1.18 1.89
C GLU A 828 -20.76 -0.97 1.35
N LEU A 829 -20.92 -1.00 0.03
CA LEU A 829 -22.24 -0.88 -0.61
C LEU A 829 -23.07 -2.15 -0.35
N ASN A 830 -24.30 -1.97 0.11
CA ASN A 830 -25.08 -3.04 0.74
C ASN A 830 -26.33 -3.50 -0.02
N ALA A 831 -26.56 -3.02 -1.24
CA ALA A 831 -27.77 -3.33 -2.01
C ALA A 831 -27.47 -3.62 -3.47
N GLN A 832 -27.56 -4.90 -3.87
CA GLN A 832 -27.38 -5.33 -5.26
C GLN A 832 -28.69 -5.16 -6.06
N GLY A 833 -28.58 -4.65 -7.29
CA GLY A 833 -29.72 -4.40 -8.18
C GLY A 833 -29.67 -5.14 -9.51
N ARG A 834 -28.79 -6.14 -9.68
CA ARG A 834 -28.56 -6.83 -10.97
C ARG A 834 -29.10 -8.26 -10.99
N ALA A 835 -28.96 -9.01 -9.91
CA ALA A 835 -29.30 -10.43 -9.84
C ALA A 835 -30.59 -10.69 -9.04
N ARG A 836 -31.20 -11.85 -9.26
CA ARG A 836 -32.32 -12.33 -8.44
C ARG A 836 -31.84 -12.58 -7.00
N PRO A 837 -32.67 -12.34 -5.95
CA PRO A 837 -32.28 -12.59 -4.56
C PRO A 837 -31.80 -14.03 -4.30
N SER A 838 -32.36 -15.03 -4.99
CA SER A 838 -31.93 -16.42 -4.89
C SER A 838 -30.51 -16.68 -5.38
N LEU A 839 -30.06 -15.93 -6.41
CA LEU A 839 -28.70 -16.00 -6.92
C LEU A 839 -27.75 -15.19 -6.02
N ALA A 840 -28.20 -14.04 -5.55
CA ALA A 840 -27.42 -13.18 -4.65
C ALA A 840 -27.01 -13.91 -3.36
N LYS A 841 -27.87 -14.79 -2.83
CA LYS A 841 -27.56 -15.62 -1.65
C LYS A 841 -26.32 -16.51 -1.80
N LEU A 842 -25.85 -16.79 -3.03
CA LEU A 842 -24.67 -17.62 -3.26
C LEU A 842 -23.34 -16.87 -3.05
N TYR A 843 -23.37 -15.54 -3.04
CA TYR A 843 -22.16 -14.71 -2.99
C TYR A 843 -22.27 -13.47 -2.07
N ASN A 844 -23.45 -13.18 -1.52
CA ASN A 844 -23.72 -12.06 -0.62
C ASN A 844 -23.17 -12.28 0.79
#